data_AF-A0A1S1X504-F1
#
_entry.id   AF-A0A1S1X504-F1
#
_cell.length_a   1.000
_cell.length_b   1.000
_cell.length_c   1.000
_cell.angle_alpha   90.00
_cell.angle_beta   90.00
_cell.angle_gamma   90.00
#
_symmetry.space_group_name_H-M   'P 1'
#
loop_
_entity.id
_entity.type
_entity.pdbx_description
1 polymer ?
#
loop_
_entity_poly.entity_id
_entity_poly.type
_entity_poly.pdbx_seq_one_letter_code
_entity_poly.pdbx_strand_id
1 'polypeptide(L)'
;MADTRFPWHPGELDMQRRAGSLAQMAAVGARNIRDHMPEQHRAFFSQLPFLIAAAVDDASRPWAGLIEGLPGFAHSPDPGRLRLDSLPSRADPLRDCLLPGAAIGLLGIELHTRRRNRLNGALNELDDSGFAVGVGQAFGNCPKYIQQRQFSFSRPPSGRILGTVEWMDRLDDDARAAISSADTFFVASAAPGDEARPGWQMDASHRGGKPGFVRVDGDTLTIPDFAGNGYFNTLGNLLLHPKAGLLFVDFAGGDTLQLTGSVELALDSDEARTFTGAERLWRLKVERVVRRRNALALRWQLLEFSPFALATGAWPERAARREWQPLRVERVVEESPLVRSLHLAPADGSPPQPFLPGQHLSVRVAGVDGLRLRNYTLSQTGGYRISVKLQGKASARLHQMVAGDMLESLPPRGDFTLTPSGRPITLIAGGIGITPLLAMLHQLAASPDAMPPTLLLYATRSVAERAFDAELEQLRQQAAGQLTIVKAVSRPETSSRAGVDYQHAGHVDIDLLRRTGADLSGDFYLCGPAGFMQALYNPLLAAGVADERIRAEAFGPAGLVRAGTAAQTLPPAAEHAVRVRFADAEREAEWQPGGGSLLELAESCGLSPDFSCRGGSCGSCRTRLLAGATTYLQTPAYAPADGEILLCCAYPAQGGGELELKL
;
A
#
# COMPACT_ATOMS: atom_id res chain seq x y z
N MET A 1 -50.64 -15.72 -5.08
CA MET A 1 -50.12 -14.50 -4.42
C MET A 1 -48.73 -14.26 -5.00
N ALA A 2 -48.49 -13.12 -5.65
CA ALA A 2 -47.18 -12.81 -6.21
C ALA A 2 -46.15 -12.73 -5.08
N ASP A 3 -45.03 -13.45 -5.19
CA ASP A 3 -43.97 -13.46 -4.20
C ASP A 3 -43.37 -12.06 -4.08
N THR A 4 -43.68 -11.37 -2.98
CA THR A 4 -43.23 -10.00 -2.70
C THR A 4 -41.72 -9.91 -2.43
N ARG A 5 -41.00 -11.04 -2.44
CA ARG A 5 -39.55 -11.12 -2.26
C ARG A 5 -38.76 -11.05 -3.57
N PHE A 6 -39.33 -11.41 -4.72
CA PHE A 6 -38.58 -11.31 -5.98
C PHE A 6 -38.25 -9.83 -6.31
N PRO A 7 -37.00 -9.50 -6.70
CA PRO A 7 -35.91 -10.41 -7.05
C PRO A 7 -34.94 -10.77 -5.92
N TRP A 8 -35.06 -10.17 -4.74
CA TRP A 8 -34.04 -10.23 -3.70
C TRP A 8 -34.18 -11.46 -2.79
N HIS A 9 -33.07 -11.99 -2.28
CA HIS A 9 -33.10 -13.00 -1.22
C HIS A 9 -32.81 -12.35 0.16
N PRO A 10 -33.04 -13.06 1.29
CA PRO A 10 -32.98 -12.46 2.62
C PRO A 10 -31.66 -11.76 2.97
N GLY A 11 -30.52 -12.26 2.49
CA GLY A 11 -29.21 -11.69 2.75
C GLY A 11 -29.00 -10.35 2.05
N GLU A 12 -29.44 -10.21 0.80
CA GLU A 12 -29.43 -8.93 0.08
C GLU A 12 -30.32 -7.91 0.78
N LEU A 13 -31.54 -8.31 1.20
CA LEU A 13 -32.46 -7.43 1.91
C LEU A 13 -31.86 -6.92 3.23
N ASP A 14 -31.09 -7.75 3.96
CA ASP A 14 -30.42 -7.31 5.18
C ASP A 14 -29.31 -6.29 4.88
N MET A 15 -28.49 -6.55 3.87
CA MET A 15 -27.44 -5.62 3.44
C MET A 15 -28.00 -4.29 2.94
N GLN A 16 -29.10 -4.32 2.18
CA GLN A 16 -29.81 -3.12 1.72
C GLN A 16 -30.41 -2.33 2.88
N ARG A 17 -30.94 -3.01 3.90
CA ARG A 17 -31.46 -2.37 5.12
C ARG A 17 -30.35 -1.68 5.91
N ARG A 18 -29.20 -2.35 6.11
CA ARG A 18 -28.02 -1.77 6.77
C ARG A 18 -27.48 -0.56 6.01
N ALA A 19 -27.51 -0.61 4.69
CA ALA A 19 -27.11 0.51 3.82
C ALA A 19 -28.18 1.61 3.68
N GLY A 20 -29.34 1.49 4.33
CA GLY A 20 -30.43 2.47 4.23
C GLY A 20 -31.08 2.58 2.85
N SER A 21 -30.91 1.58 1.96
CA SER A 21 -31.33 1.62 0.55
C SER A 21 -32.51 0.69 0.20
N LEU A 22 -33.10 0.03 1.21
CA LEU A 22 -34.13 -1.01 1.03
C LEU A 22 -35.31 -0.57 0.14
N ALA A 23 -35.91 0.59 0.41
CA ALA A 23 -37.07 1.08 -0.35
C ALA A 23 -36.71 1.42 -1.81
N GLN A 24 -35.51 1.99 -2.02
CA GLN A 24 -34.99 2.30 -3.35
C GLN A 24 -34.74 1.01 -4.15
N MET A 25 -34.12 0.01 -3.53
CA MET A 25 -33.78 -1.26 -4.18
C MET A 25 -35.01 -2.12 -4.49
N ALA A 26 -36.10 -2.01 -3.74
CA ALA A 26 -37.36 -2.67 -4.08
C ALA A 26 -37.88 -2.21 -5.46
N ALA A 27 -37.91 -0.90 -5.71
CA ALA A 27 -38.34 -0.34 -6.99
C ALA A 27 -37.38 -0.66 -8.14
N VAL A 28 -36.06 -0.60 -7.87
CA VAL A 28 -35.02 -0.87 -8.86
C VAL A 28 -34.99 -2.34 -9.26
N GLY A 29 -35.06 -3.25 -8.29
CA GLY A 29 -35.05 -4.70 -8.51
C GLY A 29 -36.18 -5.15 -9.42
N ALA A 30 -37.42 -4.76 -9.09
CA ALA A 30 -38.61 -5.11 -9.88
C ALA A 30 -38.55 -4.63 -11.34
N ARG A 31 -37.83 -3.53 -11.62
CA ARG A 31 -37.66 -2.98 -12.97
C ARG A 31 -36.50 -3.63 -13.75
N ASN A 32 -35.42 -3.97 -13.06
CA ASN A 32 -34.14 -4.27 -13.71
C ASN A 32 -33.76 -5.74 -13.72
N ILE A 33 -34.29 -6.55 -12.79
CA ILE A 33 -34.03 -7.99 -12.71
C ILE A 33 -35.23 -8.72 -13.29
N ARG A 34 -34.96 -9.57 -14.30
CA ARG A 34 -35.97 -10.30 -15.06
C ARG A 34 -35.73 -11.78 -14.95
N ASP A 35 -36.77 -12.58 -15.07
CA ASP A 35 -36.73 -14.03 -15.18
C ASP A 35 -36.40 -14.53 -16.60
N HIS A 36 -36.11 -13.61 -17.53
CA HIS A 36 -35.75 -13.90 -18.92
C HIS A 36 -34.70 -12.90 -19.41
N MET A 37 -33.96 -13.27 -20.46
CA MET A 37 -33.02 -12.39 -21.15
C MET A 37 -33.73 -11.52 -22.19
N PRO A 38 -33.67 -10.18 -22.07
CA PRO A 38 -34.01 -9.30 -23.18
C PRO A 38 -33.11 -9.54 -24.39
N GLU A 39 -33.57 -9.18 -25.59
CA GLU A 39 -32.82 -9.36 -26.84
C GLU A 39 -31.39 -8.79 -26.77
N GLN A 40 -31.25 -7.62 -26.14
CA GLN A 40 -29.95 -6.96 -25.95
C GLN A 40 -28.97 -7.78 -25.07
N HIS A 41 -29.47 -8.60 -24.15
CA HIS A 41 -28.65 -9.51 -23.35
C HIS A 41 -28.29 -10.74 -24.18
N ARG A 42 -29.24 -11.31 -24.92
CA ARG A 42 -29.02 -12.48 -25.79
C ARG A 42 -27.93 -12.21 -26.83
N ALA A 43 -28.03 -11.07 -27.52
CA ALA A 43 -26.99 -10.61 -28.45
C ALA A 43 -25.64 -10.37 -27.76
N PHE A 44 -25.67 -9.80 -26.54
CA PHE A 44 -24.45 -9.58 -25.76
C PHE A 44 -23.75 -10.88 -25.35
N PHE A 45 -24.46 -11.92 -24.92
CA PHE A 45 -23.81 -13.19 -24.59
C PHE A 45 -23.18 -13.84 -25.83
N SER A 46 -23.84 -13.74 -26.99
CA SER A 46 -23.36 -14.31 -28.26
C SER A 46 -22.04 -13.72 -28.74
N GLN A 47 -21.78 -12.42 -28.50
CA GLN A 47 -20.52 -11.79 -28.93
C GLN A 47 -19.32 -12.08 -28.01
N LEU A 48 -19.52 -12.67 -26.83
CA LEU A 48 -18.44 -12.83 -25.85
C LEU A 48 -17.47 -13.94 -26.25
N PRO A 49 -16.16 -13.77 -26.03
CA PRO A 49 -15.17 -14.82 -26.19
C PRO A 49 -14.98 -15.65 -24.90
N PHE A 50 -15.56 -15.23 -23.78
CA PHE A 50 -15.58 -15.99 -22.53
C PHE A 50 -16.71 -15.56 -21.59
N LEU A 51 -16.96 -16.41 -20.61
CA LEU A 51 -17.89 -16.20 -19.50
C LEU A 51 -17.23 -16.60 -18.19
N ILE A 52 -17.65 -15.97 -17.10
CA ILE A 52 -17.33 -16.45 -15.76
C ILE A 52 -18.54 -17.20 -15.21
N ALA A 53 -18.31 -18.38 -14.65
CA ALA A 53 -19.32 -19.22 -14.06
C ALA A 53 -19.00 -19.47 -12.58
N ALA A 54 -20.03 -19.53 -11.76
CA ALA A 54 -20.00 -19.83 -10.34
C ALA A 54 -20.95 -20.99 -10.04
N ALA A 55 -20.44 -22.05 -9.41
CA ALA A 55 -21.23 -23.17 -8.93
C ALA A 55 -20.67 -23.66 -7.58
N VAL A 56 -21.40 -24.53 -6.89
CA VAL A 56 -20.97 -25.13 -5.62
C VAL A 56 -20.66 -26.61 -5.80
N ASP A 57 -19.64 -27.08 -5.11
CA ASP A 57 -19.34 -28.52 -5.03
C ASP A 57 -20.17 -29.22 -3.93
N ASP A 58 -20.03 -30.54 -3.85
CA ASP A 58 -20.72 -31.39 -2.86
C ASP A 58 -20.37 -31.05 -1.41
N ALA A 59 -19.25 -30.34 -1.17
CA ALA A 59 -18.86 -29.84 0.15
C ALA A 59 -19.39 -28.42 0.42
N SER A 60 -20.34 -27.96 -0.39
CA SER A 60 -20.92 -26.60 -0.35
C SER A 60 -19.87 -25.50 -0.51
N ARG A 61 -18.76 -25.75 -1.21
CA ARG A 61 -17.73 -24.75 -1.50
C ARG A 61 -18.01 -24.11 -2.86
N PRO A 62 -18.18 -22.77 -2.92
CA PRO A 62 -18.31 -22.10 -4.20
C PRO A 62 -16.97 -22.12 -4.96
N TRP A 63 -17.05 -22.30 -6.27
CA TRP A 63 -15.93 -22.20 -7.21
C TRP A 63 -16.29 -21.23 -8.34
N ALA A 64 -15.35 -20.35 -8.68
CA ALA A 64 -15.44 -19.48 -9.86
C ALA A 64 -14.52 -20.03 -10.96
N GLY A 65 -15.01 -20.11 -12.20
CA GLY A 65 -14.23 -20.57 -13.35
C GLY A 65 -14.48 -19.73 -14.59
N LEU A 66 -13.53 -19.75 -15.53
CA LEU A 66 -13.62 -19.07 -16.83
C LEU A 66 -13.86 -20.09 -17.93
N ILE A 67 -14.91 -19.88 -18.72
CA ILE A 67 -15.28 -20.71 -19.86
C ILE A 67 -15.02 -19.89 -21.11
N GLU A 68 -14.06 -20.30 -21.93
CA GLU A 68 -13.71 -19.66 -23.19
C GLU A 68 -14.33 -20.38 -24.39
N GLY A 69 -14.58 -19.61 -25.44
CA GLY A 69 -15.07 -20.11 -26.73
C GLY A 69 -14.96 -19.02 -27.79
N LEU A 70 -15.06 -19.40 -29.07
CA LEU A 70 -15.16 -18.41 -30.13
C LEU A 70 -16.51 -17.68 -30.01
N PRO A 71 -16.60 -16.37 -30.35
CA PRO A 71 -17.89 -15.67 -30.38
C PRO A 71 -18.95 -16.50 -31.12
N GLY A 72 -20.12 -16.61 -30.50
CA GLY A 72 -21.21 -17.52 -30.88
C GLY A 72 -21.32 -18.77 -30.00
N PHE A 73 -20.27 -19.13 -29.23
CA PHE A 73 -20.31 -20.31 -28.37
C PHE A 73 -21.37 -20.21 -27.26
N ALA A 74 -21.71 -19.00 -26.83
CA ALA A 74 -22.74 -18.74 -25.83
C ALA A 74 -23.96 -18.09 -26.49
N HIS A 75 -24.98 -18.88 -26.84
CA HIS A 75 -26.13 -18.40 -27.61
C HIS A 75 -27.45 -18.73 -26.91
N SER A 76 -28.49 -17.94 -27.18
CA SER A 76 -29.79 -18.06 -26.52
C SER A 76 -30.85 -18.43 -27.55
N PRO A 77 -31.35 -19.68 -27.59
CA PRO A 77 -32.39 -20.08 -28.54
C PRO A 77 -33.72 -19.37 -28.26
N ASP A 78 -34.02 -19.11 -26.98
CA ASP A 78 -35.19 -18.38 -26.51
C ASP A 78 -34.85 -17.54 -25.26
N PRO A 79 -35.68 -16.56 -24.87
CA PRO A 79 -35.39 -15.67 -23.74
C PRO A 79 -35.17 -16.36 -22.39
N GLY A 80 -35.69 -17.57 -22.18
CA GLY A 80 -35.58 -18.33 -20.93
C GLY A 80 -34.35 -19.23 -20.86
N ARG A 81 -33.49 -19.23 -21.88
CA ARG A 81 -32.39 -20.20 -21.99
C ARG A 81 -31.12 -19.62 -22.59
N LEU A 82 -29.97 -19.96 -21.99
CA LEU A 82 -28.63 -19.73 -22.55
C LEU A 82 -27.90 -21.07 -22.73
N ARG A 83 -27.44 -21.36 -23.94
CA ARG A 83 -26.62 -22.52 -24.30
C ARG A 83 -25.15 -22.10 -24.41
N LEU A 84 -24.24 -22.87 -23.81
CA LEU A 84 -22.80 -22.73 -23.98
C LEU A 84 -22.27 -23.99 -24.65
N ASP A 85 -21.72 -23.86 -25.86
CA ASP A 85 -21.07 -24.94 -26.62
C ASP A 85 -19.58 -25.06 -26.27
N SER A 86 -19.31 -24.99 -24.96
CA SER A 86 -17.99 -25.15 -24.38
C SER A 86 -18.14 -25.59 -22.94
N LEU A 87 -17.16 -26.36 -22.46
CA LEU A 87 -17.11 -26.82 -21.08
C LEU A 87 -15.78 -26.42 -20.44
N PRO A 88 -15.76 -26.17 -19.13
CA PRO A 88 -14.52 -26.07 -18.40
C PRO A 88 -13.67 -27.33 -18.60
N SER A 89 -12.34 -27.14 -18.51
CA SER A 89 -11.40 -28.26 -18.49
C SER A 89 -11.74 -29.24 -17.37
N ARG A 90 -11.43 -30.53 -17.56
CA ARG A 90 -11.58 -31.54 -16.48
C ARG A 90 -10.71 -31.27 -15.26
N ALA A 91 -9.69 -30.43 -15.40
CA ALA A 91 -8.85 -29.98 -14.30
C ALA A 91 -9.32 -28.63 -13.72
N ASP A 92 -10.44 -28.07 -14.19
CA ASP A 92 -11.13 -26.95 -13.54
C ASP A 92 -12.02 -27.49 -12.41
N PRO A 93 -11.88 -27.04 -11.15
CA PRO A 93 -12.79 -27.41 -10.07
C PRO A 93 -14.26 -27.09 -10.36
N LEU A 94 -14.52 -26.07 -11.19
CA LEU A 94 -15.86 -25.75 -11.64
C LEU A 94 -16.50 -26.92 -12.39
N ARG A 95 -15.72 -27.75 -13.10
CA ARG A 95 -16.24 -28.83 -13.93
C ARG A 95 -17.04 -29.84 -13.12
N ASP A 96 -16.56 -30.18 -11.93
CA ASP A 96 -17.21 -31.16 -11.05
C ASP A 96 -18.48 -30.60 -10.39
N CYS A 97 -18.64 -29.27 -10.38
CA CYS A 97 -19.83 -28.60 -9.89
C CYS A 97 -20.99 -28.57 -10.92
N LEU A 98 -20.70 -28.86 -12.21
CA LEU A 98 -21.69 -28.80 -13.28
C LEU A 98 -22.42 -30.14 -13.41
N LEU A 99 -23.49 -30.29 -12.64
CA LEU A 99 -24.40 -31.44 -12.68
C LEU A 99 -25.78 -31.01 -13.22
N PRO A 100 -26.57 -31.93 -13.81
CA PRO A 100 -27.97 -31.65 -14.14
C PRO A 100 -28.75 -31.14 -12.93
N GLY A 101 -29.43 -30.00 -13.07
CA GLY A 101 -30.15 -29.31 -12.00
C GLY A 101 -29.30 -28.45 -11.06
N ALA A 102 -27.97 -28.44 -11.22
CA ALA A 102 -27.10 -27.61 -10.38
C ALA A 102 -27.39 -26.11 -10.59
N ALA A 103 -27.43 -25.37 -9.49
CA ALA A 103 -27.52 -23.92 -9.54
C ALA A 103 -26.22 -23.31 -10.08
N ILE A 104 -26.34 -22.28 -10.91
CA ILE A 104 -25.20 -21.62 -11.54
C ILE A 104 -25.42 -20.10 -11.63
N GLY A 105 -24.36 -19.35 -11.34
CA GLY A 105 -24.29 -17.92 -11.57
C GLY A 105 -23.36 -17.64 -12.74
N LEU A 106 -23.80 -16.88 -13.73
CA LEU A 106 -23.01 -16.50 -14.89
C LEU A 106 -22.81 -14.98 -14.94
N LEU A 107 -21.58 -14.60 -15.27
CA LEU A 107 -21.20 -13.23 -15.56
C LEU A 107 -20.65 -13.15 -16.99
N GLY A 108 -21.43 -12.53 -17.87
CA GLY A 108 -20.95 -12.05 -19.16
C GLY A 108 -20.28 -10.70 -18.98
N ILE A 109 -19.02 -10.59 -19.39
CA ILE A 109 -18.23 -9.38 -19.24
C ILE A 109 -17.40 -9.10 -20.49
N GLU A 110 -17.56 -7.91 -21.04
CA GLU A 110 -16.83 -7.40 -22.18
C GLU A 110 -15.85 -6.32 -21.70
N LEU A 111 -14.58 -6.71 -21.59
CA LEU A 111 -13.58 -5.86 -20.96
C LEU A 111 -13.27 -4.59 -21.77
N HIS A 112 -13.26 -4.66 -23.11
CA HIS A 112 -12.90 -3.52 -23.96
C HIS A 112 -13.97 -2.40 -23.98
N THR A 113 -15.24 -2.70 -23.68
CA THR A 113 -16.32 -1.70 -23.57
C THR A 113 -16.76 -1.47 -22.12
N ARG A 114 -16.16 -2.19 -21.16
CA ARG A 114 -16.54 -2.21 -19.75
C ARG A 114 -18.03 -2.61 -19.53
N ARG A 115 -18.63 -3.39 -20.43
CA ARG A 115 -20.01 -3.85 -20.31
C ARG A 115 -20.07 -5.18 -19.56
N ARG A 116 -21.05 -5.35 -18.67
CA ARG A 116 -21.32 -6.65 -18.04
C ARG A 116 -22.80 -6.90 -17.78
N ASN A 117 -23.22 -8.13 -18.01
CA ASN A 117 -24.55 -8.64 -17.71
C ASN A 117 -24.43 -9.93 -16.89
N ARG A 118 -25.38 -10.14 -15.98
CA ARG A 118 -25.48 -11.38 -15.20
C ARG A 118 -26.65 -12.22 -15.65
N LEU A 119 -26.49 -13.53 -15.47
CA LEU A 119 -27.51 -14.53 -15.65
C LEU A 119 -27.32 -15.60 -14.57
N ASN A 120 -28.27 -15.71 -13.64
CA ASN A 120 -28.28 -16.76 -12.63
C ASN A 120 -29.44 -17.72 -12.91
N GLY A 121 -29.26 -18.99 -12.62
CA GLY A 121 -30.24 -20.02 -12.99
C GLY A 121 -29.82 -21.42 -12.58
N ALA A 122 -30.34 -22.41 -13.28
CA ALA A 122 -30.01 -23.82 -13.08
C ALA A 122 -29.60 -24.49 -14.40
N LEU A 123 -28.71 -25.48 -14.33
CA LEU A 123 -28.40 -26.33 -15.48
C LEU A 123 -29.59 -27.21 -15.82
N ASN A 124 -30.13 -27.05 -17.02
CA ASN A 124 -31.23 -27.87 -17.51
C ASN A 124 -30.76 -28.99 -18.44
N GLU A 125 -29.64 -28.77 -19.13
CA GLU A 125 -29.04 -29.76 -20.05
C GLU A 125 -27.52 -29.75 -19.91
N LEU A 126 -26.91 -30.93 -20.04
CA LEU A 126 -25.47 -31.14 -20.02
C LEU A 126 -25.16 -32.29 -20.98
N ASP A 127 -24.24 -32.07 -21.91
CA ASP A 127 -23.77 -33.06 -22.87
C ASP A 127 -22.26 -32.89 -23.11
N ASP A 128 -21.69 -33.70 -24.02
CA ASP A 128 -20.24 -33.68 -24.28
C ASP A 128 -19.76 -32.39 -24.95
N SER A 129 -20.64 -31.63 -25.59
CA SER A 129 -20.31 -30.40 -26.30
C SER A 129 -20.54 -29.14 -25.47
N GLY A 130 -21.30 -29.21 -24.38
CA GLY A 130 -21.73 -28.01 -23.67
C GLY A 130 -22.80 -28.25 -22.61
N PHE A 131 -23.39 -27.14 -22.16
CA PHE A 131 -24.52 -27.16 -21.23
C PHE A 131 -25.47 -25.99 -21.48
N ALA A 132 -26.71 -26.12 -21.02
CA ALA A 132 -27.69 -25.05 -21.09
C ALA A 132 -28.21 -24.67 -19.70
N VAL A 133 -28.38 -23.37 -19.50
CA VAL A 133 -28.87 -22.78 -18.26
C VAL A 133 -30.28 -22.24 -18.50
N GLY A 134 -31.23 -22.69 -17.68
CA GLY A 134 -32.54 -22.07 -17.55
C GLY A 134 -32.41 -20.77 -16.76
N VAL A 135 -32.89 -19.67 -17.32
CA VAL A 135 -32.75 -18.33 -16.75
C VAL A 135 -33.67 -18.20 -15.53
N GLY A 136 -33.09 -17.93 -14.36
CA GLY A 136 -33.84 -17.52 -13.17
C GLY A 136 -33.79 -16.00 -12.96
N GLN A 137 -32.64 -15.38 -13.24
CA GLN A 137 -32.44 -13.94 -13.15
C GLN A 137 -31.49 -13.45 -14.24
N ALA A 138 -31.84 -12.37 -14.94
CA ALA A 138 -30.99 -11.70 -15.91
C ALA A 138 -31.05 -10.18 -15.74
N PHE A 139 -29.89 -9.53 -15.64
CA PHE A 139 -29.78 -8.08 -15.43
C PHE A 139 -28.42 -7.51 -15.82
N GLY A 140 -28.41 -6.23 -16.23
CA GLY A 140 -27.18 -5.47 -16.39
C GLY A 140 -26.61 -5.03 -15.04
N ASN A 141 -25.28 -4.90 -14.95
CA ASN A 141 -24.62 -4.51 -13.71
C ASN A 141 -23.61 -3.37 -13.95
N CYS A 142 -23.30 -2.63 -12.89
CA CYS A 142 -22.47 -1.44 -12.87
C CYS A 142 -21.10 -1.67 -13.56
N PRO A 143 -20.67 -0.85 -14.53
CA PRO A 143 -19.41 -1.05 -15.24
C PRO A 143 -18.18 -0.56 -14.45
N LYS A 144 -18.37 0.02 -13.26
CA LYS A 144 -17.28 0.58 -12.44
C LYS A 144 -16.20 -0.48 -12.16
N TYR A 145 -14.95 -0.02 -12.15
CA TYR A 145 -13.75 -0.81 -11.84
C TYR A 145 -13.34 -1.85 -12.89
N ILE A 146 -14.05 -2.00 -14.01
CA ILE A 146 -13.63 -2.89 -15.10
C ILE A 146 -12.49 -2.23 -15.87
N GLN A 147 -11.32 -2.86 -15.90
CA GLN A 147 -10.19 -2.37 -16.69
C GLN A 147 -10.43 -2.67 -18.18
N GLN A 148 -10.08 -1.72 -19.03
CA GLN A 148 -10.24 -1.87 -20.47
C GLN A 148 -9.16 -2.78 -21.03
N ARG A 149 -9.56 -3.90 -21.65
CA ARG A 149 -8.63 -4.88 -22.21
C ARG A 149 -9.05 -5.34 -23.59
N GLN A 150 -8.10 -5.39 -24.51
CA GLN A 150 -8.27 -6.02 -25.82
C GLN A 150 -7.90 -7.51 -25.69
N PHE A 151 -8.74 -8.40 -26.20
CA PHE A 151 -8.44 -9.84 -26.19
C PHE A 151 -7.85 -10.31 -27.52
N SER A 152 -7.11 -11.41 -27.47
CA SER A 152 -6.71 -12.21 -28.62
C SER A 152 -6.68 -13.70 -28.20
N PHE A 153 -6.71 -14.59 -29.18
CA PHE A 153 -6.53 -16.02 -28.94
C PHE A 153 -5.11 -16.41 -29.31
N SER A 154 -4.35 -16.95 -28.36
CA SER A 154 -3.03 -17.54 -28.63
C SER A 154 -3.12 -18.88 -29.38
N ARG A 155 -4.28 -19.54 -29.27
CA ARG A 155 -4.62 -20.82 -29.88
C ARG A 155 -6.15 -20.97 -29.98
N PRO A 156 -6.68 -21.94 -30.72
CA PRO A 156 -8.10 -22.27 -30.65
C PRO A 156 -8.52 -22.74 -29.23
N PRO A 157 -9.64 -22.25 -28.68
CA PRO A 157 -10.24 -22.76 -27.45
C PRO A 157 -10.52 -24.26 -27.57
N SER A 158 -10.13 -25.05 -26.57
CA SER A 158 -10.27 -26.52 -26.65
C SER A 158 -10.49 -27.21 -25.31
N GLY A 159 -10.69 -26.47 -24.21
CA GLY A 159 -10.82 -27.02 -22.85
C GLY A 159 -9.57 -27.77 -22.34
N ARG A 160 -8.48 -27.79 -23.13
CA ARG A 160 -7.20 -28.42 -22.78
C ARG A 160 -6.29 -27.43 -22.07
N ILE A 161 -5.70 -27.89 -20.97
CA ILE A 161 -4.62 -27.19 -20.26
C ILE A 161 -3.30 -27.65 -20.87
N LEU A 162 -2.43 -26.70 -21.21
CA LEU A 162 -1.09 -26.99 -21.75
C LEU A 162 0.02 -26.95 -20.70
N GLY A 163 -0.20 -26.27 -19.58
CA GLY A 163 0.76 -26.21 -18.47
C GLY A 163 0.43 -27.18 -17.35
N THR A 164 0.99 -26.90 -16.17
CA THR A 164 0.81 -27.69 -14.95
C THR A 164 -0.50 -27.36 -14.23
N VAL A 165 -1.00 -28.34 -13.48
CA VAL A 165 -2.13 -28.19 -12.56
C VAL A 165 -1.62 -28.54 -11.17
N GLU A 166 -1.82 -27.62 -10.23
CA GLU A 166 -1.30 -27.73 -8.87
C GLU A 166 -2.42 -27.50 -7.87
N TRP A 167 -2.63 -28.50 -7.02
CA TRP A 167 -3.61 -28.46 -5.93
C TRP A 167 -2.87 -28.22 -4.62
N MET A 168 -3.27 -27.21 -3.88
CA MET A 168 -2.66 -26.83 -2.61
C MET A 168 -3.74 -26.48 -1.59
N ASP A 169 -3.40 -26.59 -0.31
CA ASP A 169 -4.31 -26.21 0.79
C ASP A 169 -3.93 -24.85 1.41
N ARG A 170 -2.85 -24.24 0.91
CA ARG A 170 -2.28 -22.97 1.39
C ARG A 170 -1.70 -22.18 0.22
N LEU A 171 -1.55 -20.87 0.40
CA LEU A 171 -0.87 -20.02 -0.57
C LEU A 171 0.65 -20.24 -0.50
N ASP A 172 1.28 -20.43 -1.65
CA ASP A 172 2.73 -20.30 -1.81
C ASP A 172 3.10 -18.86 -2.21
N ASP A 173 4.39 -18.56 -2.34
CA ASP A 173 4.86 -17.20 -2.63
C ASP A 173 4.43 -16.72 -4.02
N ASP A 174 4.31 -17.63 -4.98
CA ASP A 174 3.92 -17.35 -6.35
C ASP A 174 2.41 -17.06 -6.45
N ALA A 175 1.57 -17.82 -5.73
CA ALA A 175 0.15 -17.51 -5.57
C ALA A 175 -0.05 -16.16 -4.86
N ARG A 176 0.73 -15.86 -3.80
CA ARG A 176 0.71 -14.55 -3.14
C ARG A 176 1.07 -13.44 -4.12
N ALA A 177 2.14 -13.61 -4.89
CA ALA A 177 2.58 -12.64 -5.89
C ALA A 177 1.50 -12.39 -6.95
N ALA A 178 0.90 -13.45 -7.49
CA ALA A 178 -0.19 -13.35 -8.47
C ALA A 178 -1.39 -12.56 -7.94
N ILE A 179 -1.81 -12.82 -6.69
CA ILE A 179 -2.90 -12.09 -6.02
C ILE A 179 -2.51 -10.63 -5.81
N SER A 180 -1.30 -10.35 -5.31
CA SER A 180 -0.83 -8.99 -5.05
C SER A 180 -0.63 -8.18 -6.34
N SER A 181 -0.28 -8.79 -7.47
CA SER A 181 -0.18 -8.10 -8.76
C SER A 181 -1.53 -7.92 -9.45
N ALA A 182 -2.58 -8.63 -9.02
CA ALA A 182 -3.86 -8.59 -9.69
C ALA A 182 -4.58 -7.26 -9.47
N ASP A 183 -5.06 -6.68 -10.57
CA ASP A 183 -5.98 -5.53 -10.56
C ASP A 183 -7.46 -5.95 -10.69
N THR A 184 -7.70 -7.24 -10.92
CA THR A 184 -9.02 -7.82 -11.19
C THR A 184 -9.08 -9.25 -10.65
N PHE A 185 -10.17 -9.62 -10.00
CA PHE A 185 -10.53 -11.02 -9.75
C PHE A 185 -12.05 -11.21 -9.87
N PHE A 186 -12.46 -12.47 -9.97
CA PHE A 186 -13.86 -12.86 -9.97
C PHE A 186 -14.21 -13.65 -8.73
N VAL A 187 -15.43 -13.46 -8.21
CA VAL A 187 -15.93 -14.12 -7.01
C VAL A 187 -17.20 -14.90 -7.31
N ALA A 188 -17.22 -16.15 -6.87
CA ALA A 188 -18.38 -17.01 -6.73
C ALA A 188 -18.86 -16.94 -5.29
N SER A 189 -20.15 -16.68 -5.10
CA SER A 189 -20.81 -16.78 -3.80
C SER A 189 -22.15 -17.49 -3.96
N ALA A 190 -22.63 -18.09 -2.87
CA ALA A 190 -23.88 -18.83 -2.84
C ALA A 190 -24.74 -18.37 -1.67
N ALA A 191 -26.06 -18.48 -1.79
CA ALA A 191 -26.98 -18.43 -0.66
C ALA A 191 -27.87 -19.68 -0.68
N PRO A 192 -28.23 -20.23 0.50
CA PRO A 192 -29.28 -21.22 0.55
C PRO A 192 -30.60 -20.61 0.05
N GLY A 193 -31.33 -21.40 -0.72
CA GLY A 193 -32.68 -21.09 -1.17
C GLY A 193 -33.69 -21.02 -0.03
N ASP A 194 -34.90 -20.61 -0.37
CA ASP A 194 -36.04 -20.61 0.56
C ASP A 194 -37.17 -21.51 0.03
N GLU A 195 -38.30 -21.57 0.73
CA GLU A 195 -39.45 -22.38 0.31
C GLU A 195 -39.96 -22.04 -1.10
N ALA A 196 -39.79 -20.79 -1.55
CA ALA A 196 -40.24 -20.34 -2.87
C ALA A 196 -39.23 -20.65 -3.97
N ARG A 197 -37.92 -20.65 -3.65
CA ARG A 197 -36.81 -20.98 -4.55
C ARG A 197 -35.87 -21.97 -3.85
N PRO A 198 -36.19 -23.27 -3.86
CA PRO A 198 -35.37 -24.29 -3.20
C PRO A 198 -34.04 -24.50 -3.93
N GLY A 199 -33.02 -25.00 -3.20
CA GLY A 199 -31.68 -25.22 -3.73
C GLY A 199 -30.76 -24.01 -3.58
N TRP A 200 -29.56 -24.06 -4.12
CA TRP A 200 -28.60 -22.96 -4.02
C TRP A 200 -28.98 -21.79 -4.94
N GLN A 201 -28.74 -20.56 -4.49
CA GLN A 201 -28.77 -19.36 -5.32
C GLN A 201 -27.32 -18.90 -5.54
N MET A 202 -26.85 -19.00 -6.78
CA MET A 202 -25.45 -18.73 -7.13
C MET A 202 -25.27 -17.36 -7.78
N ASP A 203 -24.14 -16.71 -7.52
CA ASP A 203 -23.74 -15.46 -8.17
C ASP A 203 -22.27 -15.49 -8.59
N ALA A 204 -22.01 -15.00 -9.80
CA ALA A 204 -20.67 -14.69 -10.29
C ALA A 204 -20.48 -13.17 -10.41
N SER A 205 -19.37 -12.68 -9.87
CA SER A 205 -19.16 -11.26 -9.65
C SER A 205 -17.73 -10.84 -10.02
N HIS A 206 -17.58 -9.65 -10.59
CA HIS A 206 -16.26 -9.03 -10.83
C HIS A 206 -15.90 -8.08 -9.69
N ARG A 207 -14.63 -8.06 -9.30
CA ARG A 207 -14.00 -7.07 -8.41
C ARG A 207 -12.73 -6.54 -9.08
N GLY A 208 -12.58 -5.22 -9.08
CA GLY A 208 -11.43 -4.55 -9.68
C GLY A 208 -10.94 -3.40 -8.82
N GLY A 209 -9.65 -3.11 -8.91
CA GLY A 209 -8.95 -2.06 -8.17
C GLY A 209 -7.58 -1.80 -8.80
N LYS A 210 -6.72 -1.05 -8.11
CA LYS A 210 -5.30 -0.97 -8.47
C LYS A 210 -4.60 -2.30 -8.15
N PRO A 211 -3.54 -2.71 -8.86
CA PRO A 211 -2.66 -3.79 -8.38
C PRO A 211 -2.35 -3.60 -6.89
N GLY A 212 -2.48 -4.67 -6.13
CA GLY A 212 -2.31 -4.66 -4.68
C GLY A 212 -3.56 -4.32 -3.87
N PHE A 213 -4.72 -4.08 -4.49
CA PHE A 213 -5.96 -3.80 -3.74
C PHE A 213 -6.47 -4.98 -2.90
N VAL A 214 -6.02 -6.21 -3.17
CA VAL A 214 -6.23 -7.36 -2.29
C VAL A 214 -5.01 -7.49 -1.37
N ARG A 215 -5.21 -7.27 -0.06
CA ARG A 215 -4.15 -7.46 0.93
C ARG A 215 -4.02 -8.95 1.25
N VAL A 216 -2.79 -9.44 1.30
CA VAL A 216 -2.49 -10.87 1.52
C VAL A 216 -1.71 -11.03 2.81
N ASP A 217 -2.30 -11.71 3.80
CA ASP A 217 -1.79 -11.92 5.15
C ASP A 217 -1.67 -13.42 5.43
N GLY A 218 -0.56 -14.02 5.00
CA GLY A 218 -0.39 -15.48 5.05
C GLY A 218 -1.36 -16.17 4.09
N ASP A 219 -2.36 -16.85 4.64
CA ASP A 219 -3.46 -17.50 3.90
C ASP A 219 -4.79 -16.72 4.01
N THR A 220 -4.75 -15.48 4.50
CA THR A 220 -5.93 -14.63 4.64
C THR A 220 -5.86 -13.50 3.63
N LEU A 221 -6.93 -13.32 2.85
CA LEU A 221 -7.09 -12.21 1.91
C LEU A 221 -8.03 -11.17 2.52
N THR A 222 -7.62 -9.91 2.58
CA THR A 222 -8.50 -8.80 2.96
C THR A 222 -8.87 -8.00 1.71
N ILE A 223 -10.16 -7.85 1.45
CA ILE A 223 -10.69 -7.29 0.21
C ILE A 223 -11.58 -6.09 0.54
N PRO A 224 -11.32 -4.92 -0.07
CA PRO A 224 -12.19 -3.76 0.06
C PRO A 224 -13.43 -3.93 -0.81
N ASP A 225 -14.58 -3.55 -0.27
CA ASP A 225 -15.82 -3.41 -1.03
C ASP A 225 -16.06 -1.93 -1.35
N PHE A 226 -16.08 -1.63 -2.65
CA PHE A 226 -16.25 -0.29 -3.18
C PHE A 226 -17.69 -0.03 -3.61
N ALA A 227 -18.09 1.24 -3.63
CA ALA A 227 -19.43 1.68 -4.00
C ALA A 227 -19.91 1.12 -5.36
N GLY A 228 -20.91 0.24 -5.31
CA GLY A 228 -21.50 -0.46 -6.45
C GLY A 228 -22.86 0.09 -6.89
N ASN A 229 -23.74 -0.82 -7.34
CA ASN A 229 -25.15 -0.54 -7.66
C ASN A 229 -26.10 -0.76 -6.47
N GLY A 230 -25.58 -1.15 -5.30
CA GLY A 230 -26.37 -1.38 -4.09
C GLY A 230 -27.17 -2.69 -4.07
N TYR A 231 -26.96 -3.62 -5.01
CA TYR A 231 -27.74 -4.86 -5.06
C TYR A 231 -27.33 -5.85 -3.96
N PHE A 232 -26.05 -5.83 -3.57
CA PHE A 232 -25.44 -6.71 -2.58
C PHE A 232 -25.49 -8.21 -2.90
N ASN A 233 -25.57 -8.63 -4.16
CA ASN A 233 -25.61 -10.05 -4.54
C ASN A 233 -24.48 -10.87 -3.90
N THR A 234 -23.24 -10.36 -3.92
CA THR A 234 -22.11 -11.06 -3.30
C THR A 234 -22.18 -11.05 -1.77
N LEU A 235 -22.30 -9.88 -1.15
CA LEU A 235 -22.22 -9.75 0.30
C LEU A 235 -23.46 -10.34 1.00
N GLY A 236 -24.64 -10.24 0.38
CA GLY A 236 -25.86 -10.89 0.84
C GLY A 236 -25.74 -12.42 0.82
N ASN A 237 -25.13 -12.99 -0.22
CA ASN A 237 -24.76 -14.40 -0.24
C ASN A 237 -23.82 -14.75 0.91
N LEU A 238 -22.73 -13.99 1.07
CA LEU A 238 -21.71 -14.23 2.11
C LEU A 238 -22.24 -14.08 3.54
N LEU A 239 -23.29 -13.29 3.74
CA LEU A 239 -23.96 -13.16 5.03
C LEU A 239 -24.71 -14.45 5.43
N LEU A 240 -25.29 -15.17 4.45
CA LEU A 240 -26.05 -16.39 4.69
C LEU A 240 -25.21 -17.67 4.57
N HIS A 241 -24.20 -17.65 3.71
CA HIS A 241 -23.25 -18.74 3.51
C HIS A 241 -21.84 -18.15 3.46
N PRO A 242 -21.11 -18.14 4.58
CA PRO A 242 -19.81 -17.47 4.72
C PRO A 242 -18.68 -18.25 4.06
N LYS A 243 -18.83 -18.57 2.77
CA LYS A 243 -17.82 -19.19 1.90
C LYS A 243 -17.82 -18.51 0.54
N ALA A 244 -16.65 -18.36 -0.06
CA ALA A 244 -16.53 -17.84 -1.42
C ALA A 244 -15.48 -18.61 -2.23
N GLY A 245 -15.69 -18.63 -3.54
CA GLY A 245 -14.68 -19.03 -4.51
C GLY A 245 -14.11 -17.81 -5.21
N LEU A 246 -12.80 -17.69 -5.35
CA LEU A 246 -12.15 -16.62 -6.09
C LEU A 246 -11.45 -17.17 -7.32
N LEU A 247 -11.41 -16.38 -8.39
CA LEU A 247 -10.64 -16.65 -9.60
C LEU A 247 -9.79 -15.43 -9.94
N PHE A 248 -8.48 -15.61 -9.90
CA PHE A 248 -7.49 -14.68 -10.43
C PHE A 248 -7.03 -15.18 -11.79
N VAL A 249 -6.86 -14.27 -12.74
CA VAL A 249 -6.45 -14.58 -14.11
C VAL A 249 -5.22 -13.76 -14.44
N ASP A 250 -4.14 -14.43 -14.83
CA ASP A 250 -3.05 -13.76 -15.55
C ASP A 250 -3.52 -13.52 -16.98
N PHE A 251 -3.99 -12.30 -17.20
CA PHE A 251 -4.49 -11.84 -18.48
C PHE A 251 -3.43 -11.92 -19.61
N ALA A 252 -2.14 -11.83 -19.29
CA ALA A 252 -1.05 -11.82 -20.28
C ALA A 252 -0.49 -13.23 -20.54
N GLY A 253 -0.42 -14.09 -19.53
CA GLY A 253 0.11 -15.45 -19.64
C GLY A 253 -0.94 -16.53 -19.85
N GLY A 254 -2.21 -16.27 -19.51
CA GLY A 254 -3.30 -17.24 -19.57
C GLY A 254 -3.34 -18.21 -18.38
N ASP A 255 -2.61 -17.90 -17.30
CA ASP A 255 -2.65 -18.66 -16.05
C ASP A 255 -3.92 -18.37 -15.26
N THR A 256 -4.39 -19.34 -14.49
CA THR A 256 -5.50 -19.15 -13.55
C THR A 256 -5.11 -19.62 -12.17
N LEU A 257 -5.59 -18.90 -11.16
CA LEU A 257 -5.47 -19.25 -9.76
C LEU A 257 -6.87 -19.19 -9.14
N GLN A 258 -7.42 -20.35 -8.84
CA GLN A 258 -8.72 -20.50 -8.19
C GLN A 258 -8.53 -20.78 -6.70
N LEU A 259 -9.32 -20.14 -5.86
CA LEU A 259 -9.29 -20.28 -4.41
C LEU A 259 -10.70 -20.59 -3.92
N THR A 260 -10.83 -21.34 -2.84
CA THR A 260 -12.07 -21.36 -2.05
C THR A 260 -11.73 -21.34 -0.56
N GLY A 261 -12.62 -20.76 0.23
CA GLY A 261 -12.35 -20.51 1.65
C GLY A 261 -13.53 -19.92 2.42
N SER A 262 -13.36 -19.85 3.74
CA SER A 262 -14.32 -19.24 4.67
C SER A 262 -14.20 -17.72 4.65
N VAL A 263 -15.32 -17.04 4.86
CA VAL A 263 -15.43 -15.59 4.78
C VAL A 263 -15.89 -14.96 6.08
N GLU A 264 -15.24 -13.88 6.46
CA GLU A 264 -15.65 -12.97 7.54
C GLU A 264 -16.02 -11.62 6.94
N LEU A 265 -17.22 -11.10 7.25
CA LEU A 265 -17.65 -9.76 6.84
C LEU A 265 -17.32 -8.73 7.93
N ALA A 266 -16.46 -7.77 7.61
CA ALA A 266 -16.11 -6.66 8.49
C ALA A 266 -16.89 -5.41 8.07
N LEU A 267 -18.17 -5.38 8.44
CA LEU A 267 -19.14 -4.36 7.97
C LEU A 267 -18.93 -2.97 8.60
N ASP A 268 -18.43 -2.91 9.86
CA ASP A 268 -18.27 -1.68 10.64
C ASP A 268 -16.81 -1.44 11.06
N SER A 269 -15.83 -1.95 10.31
CA SER A 269 -14.42 -1.83 10.69
C SER A 269 -13.88 -0.42 10.45
N ASP A 270 -13.23 0.19 11.46
CA ASP A 270 -12.41 1.39 11.27
C ASP A 270 -11.28 1.16 10.24
N GLU A 271 -10.86 -0.09 10.07
CA GLU A 271 -9.89 -0.52 9.05
C GLU A 271 -10.36 -0.20 7.61
N ALA A 272 -11.67 -0.26 7.33
CA ALA A 272 -12.21 0.14 6.02
C ALA A 272 -11.92 1.61 5.71
N ARG A 273 -11.96 2.48 6.73
CA ARG A 273 -11.68 3.92 6.61
C ARG A 273 -10.22 4.20 6.25
N THR A 274 -9.33 3.24 6.49
CA THR A 274 -7.90 3.36 6.14
C THR A 274 -7.64 3.14 4.65
N PHE A 275 -8.57 2.55 3.92
CA PHE A 275 -8.49 2.34 2.47
C PHE A 275 -9.45 3.28 1.75
N THR A 276 -8.94 4.35 1.13
CA THR A 276 -9.77 5.38 0.47
C THR A 276 -10.79 4.76 -0.49
N GLY A 277 -12.07 5.09 -0.31
CA GLY A 277 -13.17 4.65 -1.16
C GLY A 277 -13.76 3.28 -0.81
N ALA A 278 -13.18 2.52 0.12
CA ALA A 278 -13.80 1.31 0.66
C ALA A 278 -14.94 1.68 1.63
N GLU A 279 -16.11 1.09 1.44
CA GLU A 279 -17.24 1.25 2.37
C GLU A 279 -17.16 0.25 3.52
N ARG A 280 -16.58 -0.93 3.26
CA ARG A 280 -16.46 -2.06 4.17
C ARG A 280 -15.36 -3.01 3.70
N LEU A 281 -14.98 -3.93 4.56
CA LEU A 281 -14.02 -4.99 4.23
C LEU A 281 -14.66 -6.36 4.38
N TRP A 282 -14.11 -7.33 3.67
CA TRP A 282 -14.36 -8.74 3.95
C TRP A 282 -13.06 -9.51 3.82
N ARG A 283 -12.94 -10.57 4.61
CA ARG A 283 -11.75 -11.41 4.67
C ARG A 283 -12.10 -12.80 4.20
N LEU A 284 -11.22 -13.39 3.39
CA LEU A 284 -11.30 -14.78 3.00
C LEU A 284 -10.10 -15.54 3.56
N LYS A 285 -10.35 -16.55 4.38
CA LYS A 285 -9.34 -17.52 4.80
C LYS A 285 -9.28 -18.64 3.76
N VAL A 286 -8.16 -18.72 3.05
CA VAL A 286 -7.95 -19.73 2.00
C VAL A 286 -7.90 -21.12 2.61
N GLU A 287 -8.68 -22.04 2.04
CA GLU A 287 -8.73 -23.45 2.45
C GLU A 287 -8.27 -24.38 1.33
N ARG A 288 -8.50 -24.00 0.07
CA ARG A 288 -8.04 -24.73 -1.12
C ARG A 288 -7.60 -23.76 -2.22
N VAL A 289 -6.61 -24.19 -2.97
CA VAL A 289 -5.98 -23.45 -4.07
C VAL A 289 -5.80 -24.40 -5.24
N VAL A 290 -6.16 -23.95 -6.43
CA VAL A 290 -5.90 -24.64 -7.69
C VAL A 290 -5.25 -23.68 -8.65
N ARG A 291 -3.96 -23.89 -8.92
CA ARG A 291 -3.20 -23.13 -9.90
C ARG A 291 -3.09 -23.93 -11.18
N ARG A 292 -3.37 -23.27 -12.31
CA ARG A 292 -3.31 -23.88 -13.63
C ARG A 292 -2.54 -22.97 -14.57
N ARG A 293 -1.35 -23.42 -14.97
CA ARG A 293 -0.45 -22.68 -15.86
C ARG A 293 -0.90 -22.85 -17.31
N ASN A 294 -0.87 -21.76 -18.08
CA ASN A 294 -1.28 -21.66 -19.46
C ASN A 294 -2.64 -22.34 -19.71
N ALA A 295 -3.57 -22.13 -18.78
CA ALA A 295 -4.89 -22.79 -18.77
C ALA A 295 -5.77 -22.27 -19.91
N LEU A 296 -5.70 -20.97 -20.18
CA LEU A 296 -6.55 -20.31 -21.16
C LEU A 296 -5.85 -20.19 -22.52
N ALA A 297 -6.62 -20.24 -23.60
CA ALA A 297 -6.19 -19.83 -24.92
C ALA A 297 -6.22 -18.30 -25.07
N LEU A 298 -7.14 -17.64 -24.36
CA LEU A 298 -7.27 -16.19 -24.36
C LEU A 298 -6.05 -15.49 -23.76
N ARG A 299 -5.73 -14.34 -24.35
CA ARG A 299 -4.75 -13.36 -23.90
C ARG A 299 -5.39 -12.00 -23.96
N TRP A 300 -4.94 -11.11 -23.09
CA TRP A 300 -5.44 -9.77 -23.04
C TRP A 300 -4.32 -8.77 -22.84
N GLN A 301 -4.40 -7.69 -23.60
CA GLN A 301 -3.58 -6.52 -23.43
C GLN A 301 -4.38 -5.48 -22.64
N LEU A 302 -3.81 -4.99 -21.53
CA LEU A 302 -4.36 -3.85 -20.82
C LEU A 302 -4.24 -2.60 -21.68
N LEU A 303 -5.37 -1.93 -21.94
CA LEU A 303 -5.42 -0.67 -22.67
C LEU A 303 -5.50 0.51 -21.69
N GLU A 304 -6.41 0.43 -20.71
CA GLU A 304 -6.65 1.55 -19.78
C GLU A 304 -7.24 1.05 -18.45
N PHE A 305 -6.74 1.57 -17.34
CA PHE A 305 -7.39 1.39 -16.04
C PHE A 305 -8.71 2.15 -15.96
N SER A 306 -9.69 1.59 -15.26
CA SER A 306 -10.94 2.28 -14.93
C SER A 306 -10.63 3.54 -14.10
N PRO A 307 -11.20 4.71 -14.46
CA PRO A 307 -11.07 5.91 -13.63
C PRO A 307 -11.53 5.70 -12.18
N PHE A 308 -12.54 4.84 -11.99
CA PHE A 308 -13.02 4.46 -10.65
C PHE A 308 -11.99 3.65 -9.87
N ALA A 309 -11.24 2.76 -10.53
CA ALA A 309 -10.15 2.01 -9.90
C ALA A 309 -8.96 2.93 -9.57
N LEU A 310 -8.64 3.90 -10.44
CA LEU A 310 -7.59 4.88 -10.16
C LEU A 310 -7.95 5.81 -8.99
N ALA A 311 -9.24 6.03 -8.75
CA ALA A 311 -9.74 6.81 -7.61
C ALA A 311 -9.76 6.02 -6.29
N THR A 312 -9.59 4.70 -6.28
CA THR A 312 -9.50 3.93 -5.03
C THR A 312 -8.16 4.16 -4.35
N GLY A 313 -8.15 4.02 -3.02
CA GLY A 313 -6.93 4.04 -2.22
C GLY A 313 -5.97 2.91 -2.57
N ALA A 314 -4.81 2.96 -1.93
CA ALA A 314 -3.94 1.81 -1.75
C ALA A 314 -3.98 1.44 -0.26
N TRP A 315 -3.69 0.18 0.06
CA TRP A 315 -3.43 -0.16 1.45
C TRP A 315 -2.25 0.70 1.92
N PRO A 316 -2.29 1.26 3.15
CA PRO A 316 -1.08 1.79 3.77
C PRO A 316 0.01 0.73 3.61
N GLU A 317 1.17 1.11 3.08
CA GLU A 317 2.26 0.16 2.88
C GLU A 317 2.43 -0.65 4.16
N ARG A 318 2.29 -1.97 4.03
CA ARG A 318 2.59 -2.87 5.12
C ARG A 318 4.05 -2.59 5.44
N ALA A 319 4.35 -2.17 6.67
CA ALA A 319 5.74 -2.01 7.10
C ALA A 319 6.48 -3.27 6.68
N ALA A 320 7.50 -3.13 5.81
CA ALA A 320 8.29 -4.25 5.34
C ALA A 320 8.65 -5.12 6.55
N ARG A 321 8.60 -6.46 6.40
CA ARG A 321 9.00 -7.38 7.48
C ARG A 321 10.30 -6.86 8.08
N ARG A 322 10.29 -6.64 9.41
CA ARG A 322 11.39 -6.03 10.18
C ARG A 322 12.54 -7.02 10.36
N GLU A 323 13.09 -7.46 9.25
CA GLU A 323 14.24 -8.35 9.23
C GLU A 323 15.49 -7.54 8.96
N TRP A 324 16.51 -7.78 9.78
CA TRP A 324 17.82 -7.19 9.58
C TRP A 324 18.47 -7.87 8.38
N GLN A 325 18.74 -7.08 7.35
CA GLN A 325 19.34 -7.56 6.11
C GLN A 325 20.81 -7.20 6.07
N PRO A 326 21.70 -8.16 5.75
CA PRO A 326 23.11 -7.86 5.54
C PRO A 326 23.28 -7.09 4.23
N LEU A 327 23.89 -5.91 4.31
CA LEU A 327 24.34 -5.13 3.17
C LEU A 327 25.86 -5.13 3.10
N ARG A 328 26.39 -5.18 1.88
CA ARG A 328 27.81 -5.08 1.56
C ARG A 328 28.12 -3.66 1.10
N VAL A 329 29.21 -3.08 1.60
CA VAL A 329 29.76 -1.84 1.06
C VAL A 329 30.40 -2.15 -0.29
N GLU A 330 29.82 -1.67 -1.37
CA GLU A 330 30.38 -1.82 -2.72
C GLU A 330 31.48 -0.79 -2.98
N ARG A 331 31.26 0.44 -2.52
CA ARG A 331 32.14 1.56 -2.81
C ARG A 331 32.03 2.64 -1.73
N VAL A 332 33.15 3.33 -1.50
CA VAL A 332 33.26 4.45 -0.56
C VAL A 332 33.71 5.70 -1.31
N VAL A 333 33.11 6.85 -1.01
CA VAL A 333 33.45 8.15 -1.60
C VAL A 333 33.67 9.16 -0.51
N GLU A 334 34.76 9.93 -0.61
CA GLU A 334 34.96 11.11 0.20
C GLU A 334 34.26 12.31 -0.47
N GLU A 335 33.21 12.82 0.17
CA GLU A 335 32.41 13.94 -0.36
C GLU A 335 32.91 15.29 0.15
N SER A 336 33.47 15.28 1.37
CA SER A 336 34.20 16.38 1.98
C SER A 336 35.07 15.83 3.14
N PRO A 337 35.97 16.62 3.75
CA PRO A 337 36.75 16.17 4.91
C PRO A 337 35.91 15.69 6.10
N LEU A 338 34.62 16.04 6.15
CA LEU A 338 33.69 15.64 7.20
C LEU A 338 32.62 14.65 6.73
N VAL A 339 32.48 14.37 5.43
CA VAL A 339 31.37 13.57 4.88
C VAL A 339 31.90 12.48 3.98
N ARG A 340 31.47 11.24 4.25
CA ARG A 340 31.83 10.06 3.46
C ARG A 340 30.55 9.32 3.05
N SER A 341 30.44 8.99 1.77
CA SER A 341 29.33 8.17 1.24
C SER A 341 29.73 6.71 1.19
N LEU A 342 28.82 5.84 1.63
CA LEU A 342 28.88 4.39 1.48
C LEU A 342 27.80 3.95 0.50
N HIS A 343 28.22 3.32 -0.60
CA HIS A 343 27.32 2.66 -1.56
C HIS A 343 27.15 1.21 -1.13
N LEU A 344 25.90 0.79 -1.00
CA LEU A 344 25.51 -0.45 -0.36
C LEU A 344 24.66 -1.29 -1.32
N ALA A 345 24.86 -2.60 -1.27
CA ALA A 345 24.00 -3.57 -1.95
C ALA A 345 23.65 -4.73 -1.02
N PRO A 346 22.49 -5.39 -1.22
CA PRO A 346 22.17 -6.62 -0.52
C PRO A 346 23.29 -7.65 -0.66
N ALA A 347 23.71 -8.24 0.46
CA ALA A 347 24.88 -9.12 0.46
C ALA A 347 24.66 -10.45 -0.26
N ASP A 348 23.38 -10.82 -0.45
CA ASP A 348 22.92 -11.98 -1.21
C ASP A 348 22.89 -11.75 -2.74
N GLY A 349 23.21 -10.53 -3.19
CA GLY A 349 23.20 -10.16 -4.61
C GLY A 349 21.81 -9.83 -5.17
N SER A 350 20.78 -9.80 -4.34
CA SER A 350 19.45 -9.34 -4.75
C SER A 350 19.46 -7.84 -5.06
N PRO A 351 18.54 -7.35 -5.92
CA PRO A 351 18.39 -5.92 -6.13
C PRO A 351 17.93 -5.21 -4.85
N PRO A 352 18.41 -3.98 -4.56
CA PRO A 352 17.93 -3.23 -3.40
C PRO A 352 16.44 -2.96 -3.51
N GLN A 353 15.72 -3.04 -2.38
CA GLN A 353 14.29 -2.77 -2.38
C GLN A 353 14.03 -1.32 -2.82
N PRO A 354 13.00 -1.08 -3.67
CA PRO A 354 12.59 0.27 -4.05
C PRO A 354 12.29 1.13 -2.82
N PHE A 355 12.57 2.43 -2.94
CA PHE A 355 12.31 3.40 -1.88
C PHE A 355 11.93 4.75 -2.47
N LEU A 356 11.25 5.56 -1.66
CA LEU A 356 10.92 6.93 -2.01
C LEU A 356 12.04 7.87 -1.54
N PRO A 357 12.45 8.86 -2.36
CA PRO A 357 13.43 9.87 -1.94
C PRO A 357 13.04 10.58 -0.66
N GLY A 358 14.00 10.65 0.27
CA GLY A 358 13.80 11.12 1.64
C GLY A 358 13.63 9.99 2.67
N GLN A 359 13.44 8.74 2.24
CA GLN A 359 13.52 7.58 3.13
C GLN A 359 14.95 7.30 3.59
N HIS A 360 15.09 6.61 4.73
CA HIS A 360 16.35 6.26 5.37
C HIS A 360 16.47 4.77 5.64
N LEU A 361 17.71 4.29 5.76
CA LEU A 361 18.03 2.98 6.31
C LEU A 361 18.30 3.10 7.81
N SER A 362 17.89 2.08 8.55
CA SER A 362 18.27 1.93 9.96
C SER A 362 19.38 0.92 10.07
N VAL A 363 20.57 1.37 10.44
CA VAL A 363 21.82 0.62 10.37
C VAL A 363 22.30 0.23 11.77
N ARG A 364 22.79 -1.00 11.88
CA ARG A 364 23.56 -1.51 13.03
C ARG A 364 25.04 -1.19 12.86
N VAL A 365 25.58 -0.42 13.81
CA VAL A 365 27.01 -0.06 13.86
C VAL A 365 27.64 -0.77 15.06
N ALA A 366 28.33 -1.87 14.80
CA ALA A 366 29.03 -2.66 15.82
C ALA A 366 30.40 -2.05 16.19
N GLY A 367 30.90 -2.39 17.39
CA GLY A 367 32.25 -2.05 17.85
C GLY A 367 32.38 -0.67 18.52
N VAL A 368 31.27 -0.08 18.96
CA VAL A 368 31.22 1.27 19.53
C VAL A 368 30.69 1.25 20.96
N ASP A 369 31.52 0.80 21.89
CA ASP A 369 31.10 0.42 23.25
C ASP A 369 29.87 -0.54 23.23
N GLY A 370 29.79 -1.39 22.19
CA GLY A 370 28.61 -2.22 21.89
C GLY A 370 28.03 -1.97 20.50
N LEU A 371 26.74 -2.30 20.33
CA LEU A 371 25.96 -2.13 19.12
C LEU A 371 25.19 -0.80 19.16
N ARG A 372 25.33 0.06 18.14
CA ARG A 372 24.57 1.30 18.04
C ARG A 372 23.67 1.29 16.81
N LEU A 373 22.40 1.67 16.99
CA LEU A 373 21.43 1.83 15.91
C LEU A 373 21.39 3.29 15.44
N ARG A 374 21.50 3.52 14.13
CA ARG A 374 21.51 4.85 13.53
C ARG A 374 20.70 4.87 12.24
N ASN A 375 20.00 5.97 12.00
CA ASN A 375 19.29 6.20 10.76
C ASN A 375 20.15 7.05 9.83
N TYR A 376 20.25 6.65 8.56
CA TYR A 376 20.91 7.43 7.53
C TYR A 376 20.02 7.49 6.29
N THR A 377 19.67 8.72 5.90
CA THR A 377 18.86 8.97 4.70
C THR A 377 19.57 8.46 3.46
N LEU A 378 18.80 7.81 2.58
CA LEU A 378 19.26 7.40 1.27
C LEU A 378 19.43 8.65 0.40
N SER A 379 20.67 8.95 0.04
CA SER A 379 21.04 10.24 -0.56
C SER A 379 20.96 10.28 -2.09
N GLN A 380 20.47 9.24 -2.75
CA GLN A 380 20.30 9.15 -4.21
C GLN A 380 19.03 8.37 -4.58
N THR A 381 18.76 8.20 -5.88
CA THR A 381 17.78 7.24 -6.42
C THR A 381 18.49 6.00 -7.01
N GLY A 382 17.75 4.90 -7.23
CA GLY A 382 18.25 3.74 -7.98
C GLY A 382 19.29 2.85 -7.30
N GLY A 383 19.49 3.01 -5.98
CA GLY A 383 20.37 2.14 -5.18
C GLY A 383 20.62 2.73 -3.78
N TYR A 384 21.20 1.95 -2.87
CA TYR A 384 21.46 2.42 -1.52
C TYR A 384 22.77 3.20 -1.43
N ARG A 385 22.67 4.51 -1.21
CA ARG A 385 23.79 5.37 -0.81
C ARG A 385 23.43 6.05 0.50
N ILE A 386 24.23 5.84 1.54
CA ILE A 386 24.15 6.64 2.77
C ILE A 386 25.36 7.57 2.83
N SER A 387 25.16 8.82 3.25
CA SER A 387 26.24 9.80 3.36
C SER A 387 26.36 10.29 4.80
N VAL A 388 27.51 10.01 5.40
CA VAL A 388 27.70 10.06 6.85
C VAL A 388 28.62 11.22 7.20
N LYS A 389 28.12 12.17 7.99
CA LYS A 389 28.96 13.20 8.62
C LYS A 389 29.72 12.64 9.82
N LEU A 390 31.01 12.93 9.93
CA LEU A 390 31.85 12.55 11.06
C LEU A 390 31.45 13.33 12.32
N GLN A 391 30.67 12.69 13.19
CA GLN A 391 30.15 13.28 14.42
C GLN A 391 29.81 12.19 15.44
N GLY A 392 30.79 11.83 16.27
CA GLY A 392 30.65 10.81 17.30
C GLY A 392 31.14 9.42 16.87
N LYS A 393 31.03 8.46 17.78
CA LYS A 393 31.72 7.17 17.64
C LYS A 393 31.13 6.26 16.53
N ALA A 394 29.81 6.28 16.33
CA ALA A 394 29.16 5.47 15.29
C ALA A 394 29.52 5.94 13.87
N SER A 395 29.48 7.24 13.62
CA SER A 395 29.94 7.81 12.34
C SER A 395 31.43 7.63 12.14
N ALA A 396 32.26 7.73 13.18
CA ALA A 396 33.68 7.39 13.10
C ALA A 396 33.93 5.94 12.66
N ARG A 397 33.15 4.97 13.15
CA ARG A 397 33.23 3.58 12.71
C ARG A 397 32.82 3.39 11.25
N LEU A 398 31.76 4.06 10.81
CA LEU A 398 31.33 4.03 9.40
C LEU A 398 32.38 4.69 8.47
N HIS A 399 33.05 5.73 8.95
CA HIS A 399 34.15 6.36 8.21
C HIS A 399 35.35 5.44 8.00
N GLN A 400 35.55 4.44 8.86
CA GLN A 400 36.60 3.44 8.72
C GLN A 400 36.24 2.30 7.76
N MET A 401 35.00 2.22 7.29
CA MET A 401 34.58 1.14 6.40
C MET A 401 35.21 1.27 5.01
N VAL A 402 35.46 0.12 4.39
CA VAL A 402 35.99 0.00 3.02
C VAL A 402 35.11 -0.92 2.18
N ALA A 403 35.33 -0.94 0.86
CA ALA A 403 34.64 -1.87 -0.02
C ALA A 403 34.85 -3.33 0.43
N GLY A 404 33.78 -4.11 0.44
CA GLY A 404 33.73 -5.48 0.95
C GLY A 404 33.27 -5.61 2.40
N ASP A 405 33.31 -4.54 3.20
CA ASP A 405 32.79 -4.56 4.56
C ASP A 405 31.28 -4.79 4.60
N MET A 406 30.80 -5.32 5.72
CA MET A 406 29.40 -5.66 5.95
C MET A 406 28.77 -4.72 6.97
N LEU A 407 27.50 -4.39 6.76
CA LEU A 407 26.62 -3.76 7.74
C LEU A 407 25.26 -4.47 7.73
N GLU A 408 24.46 -4.31 8.77
CA GLU A 408 23.07 -4.76 8.75
C GLU A 408 22.14 -3.55 8.74
N SER A 409 21.06 -3.62 7.97
CA SER A 409 20.01 -2.62 8.03
C SER A 409 18.60 -3.21 8.00
N LEU A 410 17.64 -2.49 8.57
CA LEU A 410 16.24 -2.66 8.22
C LEU A 410 15.96 -2.05 6.83
N PRO A 411 14.88 -2.48 6.15
CA PRO A 411 14.45 -1.89 4.89
C PRO A 411 14.23 -0.36 4.94
N PRO A 412 14.27 0.33 3.78
CA PRO A 412 14.01 1.76 3.68
C PRO A 412 12.67 2.17 4.29
N ARG A 413 12.64 3.32 4.96
CA ARG A 413 11.43 3.87 5.60
C ARG A 413 11.52 5.37 5.82
N GLY A 414 10.41 5.99 6.18
CA GLY A 414 10.33 7.41 6.54
C GLY A 414 9.29 8.14 5.70
N ASP A 415 8.70 9.17 6.30
CA ASP A 415 7.57 9.92 5.71
C ASP A 415 8.00 11.27 5.13
N PHE A 416 9.29 11.63 5.26
CA PHE A 416 9.84 12.87 4.70
C PHE A 416 10.11 12.72 3.21
N THR A 417 9.07 12.42 2.43
CA THR A 417 9.15 12.17 0.99
C THR A 417 8.56 13.32 0.19
N LEU A 418 8.98 13.44 -1.08
CA LEU A 418 8.41 14.41 -2.00
C LEU A 418 6.95 14.05 -2.32
N THR A 419 6.01 14.98 -2.12
CA THR A 419 4.62 14.81 -2.60
C THR A 419 4.41 15.60 -3.88
N PRO A 420 3.97 14.97 -4.97
CA PRO A 420 3.64 15.67 -6.20
C PRO A 420 2.47 16.64 -5.99
N SER A 421 2.73 17.94 -6.17
CA SER A 421 1.70 18.99 -6.07
C SER A 421 1.63 19.87 -7.33
N GLY A 422 2.63 19.78 -8.22
CA GLY A 422 2.81 20.67 -9.36
C GLY A 422 3.21 22.11 -8.99
N ARG A 423 3.36 22.43 -7.69
CA ARG A 423 3.76 23.76 -7.22
C ARG A 423 5.28 23.92 -7.29
N PRO A 424 5.79 25.17 -7.30
CA PRO A 424 7.21 25.44 -7.07
C PRO A 424 7.70 24.81 -5.77
N ILE A 425 8.95 24.37 -5.75
CA ILE A 425 9.56 23.66 -4.61
C ILE A 425 10.75 24.45 -4.09
N THR A 426 10.81 24.68 -2.78
CA THR A 426 11.99 25.23 -2.11
C THR A 426 12.58 24.21 -1.15
N LEU A 427 13.78 23.72 -1.47
CA LEU A 427 14.57 22.78 -0.67
C LEU A 427 15.61 23.55 0.14
N ILE A 428 15.59 23.44 1.47
CA ILE A 428 16.49 24.18 2.36
C ILE A 428 17.29 23.22 3.24
N ALA A 429 18.57 23.08 2.93
CA ALA A 429 19.49 22.15 3.59
C ALA A 429 20.46 22.87 4.53
N GLY A 430 20.59 22.37 5.77
CA GLY A 430 21.65 22.74 6.70
C GLY A 430 22.66 21.60 6.87
N GLY A 431 23.88 21.77 6.36
CA GLY A 431 24.96 20.80 6.49
C GLY A 431 24.62 19.43 5.88
N ILE A 432 24.65 18.36 6.69
CA ILE A 432 24.35 17.00 6.19
C ILE A 432 22.85 16.77 5.91
N GLY A 433 21.98 17.71 6.32
CA GLY A 433 20.55 17.72 5.95
C GLY A 433 20.29 17.83 4.45
N ILE A 434 21.33 18.04 3.63
CA ILE A 434 21.26 17.93 2.17
C ILE A 434 20.86 16.53 1.69
N THR A 435 21.12 15.47 2.46
CA THR A 435 20.95 14.08 2.03
C THR A 435 19.54 13.72 1.54
N PRO A 436 18.43 13.98 2.27
CA PRO A 436 17.08 13.77 1.73
C PRO A 436 16.80 14.63 0.50
N LEU A 437 17.22 15.90 0.54
CA LEU A 437 16.91 16.88 -0.51
C LEU A 437 17.67 16.56 -1.80
N LEU A 438 18.87 15.99 -1.71
CA LEU A 438 19.65 15.51 -2.85
C LEU A 438 18.94 14.34 -3.54
N ALA A 439 18.41 13.38 -2.78
CA ALA A 439 17.61 12.29 -3.35
C ALA A 439 16.34 12.81 -4.03
N MET A 440 15.67 13.81 -3.43
CA MET A 440 14.51 14.46 -4.04
C MET A 440 14.89 15.17 -5.35
N LEU A 441 16.04 15.85 -5.39
CA LEU A 441 16.55 16.47 -6.62
C LEU A 441 16.84 15.46 -7.72
N HIS A 442 17.42 14.29 -7.39
CA HIS A 442 17.59 13.19 -8.35
C HIS A 442 16.26 12.75 -8.97
N GLN A 443 15.22 12.60 -8.16
CA GLN A 443 13.89 12.24 -8.67
C GLN A 443 13.29 13.34 -9.56
N LEU A 444 13.42 14.61 -9.17
CA LEU A 444 12.92 15.72 -9.97
C LEU A 444 13.66 15.85 -11.31
N ALA A 445 15.00 15.75 -11.29
CA ALA A 445 15.84 15.87 -12.47
C ALA A 445 15.71 14.67 -13.43
N ALA A 446 15.18 13.52 -12.98
CA ALA A 446 14.91 12.37 -13.85
C ALA A 446 13.77 12.61 -14.85
N SER A 447 12.97 13.67 -14.67
CA SER A 447 11.93 14.06 -15.63
C SER A 447 11.92 15.59 -15.80
N PRO A 448 12.92 16.16 -16.49
CA PRO A 448 13.10 17.62 -16.59
C PRO A 448 11.87 18.37 -17.12
N ASP A 449 11.15 17.78 -18.07
CA ASP A 449 9.94 18.38 -18.66
C ASP A 449 8.78 18.51 -17.66
N ALA A 450 8.77 17.66 -16.61
CA ALA A 450 7.75 17.66 -15.57
C ALA A 450 8.25 18.28 -14.25
N MET A 451 9.50 18.75 -14.20
CA MET A 451 10.11 19.32 -13.00
C MET A 451 9.52 20.71 -12.73
N PRO A 452 8.86 20.94 -11.58
CA PRO A 452 8.42 22.29 -11.20
C PRO A 452 9.63 23.19 -10.94
N PRO A 453 9.47 24.52 -11.03
CA PRO A 453 10.50 25.46 -10.62
C PRO A 453 11.00 25.13 -9.21
N THR A 454 12.29 24.85 -9.09
CA THR A 454 12.89 24.32 -7.86
C THR A 454 14.07 25.18 -7.44
N LEU A 455 14.05 25.64 -6.18
CA LEU A 455 15.15 26.34 -5.53
C LEU A 455 15.78 25.43 -4.48
N LEU A 456 17.07 25.13 -4.61
CA LEU A 456 17.88 24.57 -3.53
C LEU A 456 18.67 25.69 -2.84
N LEU A 457 18.46 25.85 -1.55
CA LEU A 457 19.31 26.65 -0.68
C LEU A 457 20.13 25.72 0.22
N TYR A 458 21.43 25.66 -0.02
CA TYR A 458 22.34 24.78 0.72
C TYR A 458 23.29 25.57 1.62
N ALA A 459 23.05 25.50 2.93
CA ALA A 459 23.80 26.19 3.96
C ALA A 459 24.85 25.29 4.62
N THR A 460 26.08 25.80 4.71
CA THR A 460 27.21 25.16 5.41
C THR A 460 27.97 26.19 6.25
N ARG A 461 28.81 25.72 7.17
CA ARG A 461 29.66 26.59 7.98
C ARG A 461 30.82 27.16 7.16
N SER A 462 31.46 26.35 6.33
CA SER A 462 32.59 26.74 5.48
C SER A 462 32.47 26.07 4.11
N VAL A 463 33.20 26.55 3.10
CA VAL A 463 33.19 25.92 1.77
C VAL A 463 33.79 24.51 1.84
N ALA A 464 34.86 24.34 2.61
CA ALA A 464 35.56 23.06 2.72
C ALA A 464 34.71 21.92 3.29
N GLU A 465 33.72 22.19 4.15
CA GLU A 465 32.87 21.13 4.69
C GLU A 465 31.70 20.73 3.77
N ARG A 466 31.46 21.48 2.70
CA ARG A 466 30.31 21.28 1.80
C ARG A 466 30.50 20.05 0.93
N ALA A 467 29.52 19.14 1.00
CA ALA A 467 29.50 17.90 0.23
C ALA A 467 28.75 18.09 -1.10
N PHE A 468 29.00 17.21 -2.08
CA PHE A 468 28.21 17.07 -3.32
C PHE A 468 28.27 18.24 -4.32
N ASP A 469 29.26 19.13 -4.26
CA ASP A 469 29.32 20.30 -5.16
C ASP A 469 29.30 19.93 -6.65
N ALA A 470 30.03 18.88 -7.05
CA ALA A 470 30.06 18.39 -8.43
C ALA A 470 28.73 17.74 -8.86
N GLU A 471 28.12 16.96 -7.98
CA GLU A 471 26.85 16.28 -8.25
C GLU A 471 25.68 17.26 -8.35
N LEU A 472 25.67 18.30 -7.51
CA LEU A 472 24.70 19.40 -7.59
C LEU A 472 24.81 20.16 -8.92
N GLU A 473 26.02 20.34 -9.44
CA GLU A 473 26.24 20.98 -10.73
C GLU A 473 25.74 20.10 -11.89
N GLN A 474 25.93 18.77 -11.80
CA GLN A 474 25.36 17.83 -12.78
C GLN A 474 23.82 17.86 -12.78
N LEU A 475 23.20 17.84 -11.61
CA LEU A 475 21.74 17.96 -11.47
C LEU A 475 21.23 19.29 -12.03
N ARG A 476 21.95 20.39 -11.80
CA ARG A 476 21.61 21.71 -12.35
C ARG A 476 21.63 21.70 -13.88
N GLN A 477 22.58 21.02 -14.50
CA GLN A 477 22.66 20.89 -15.96
C GLN A 477 21.53 20.01 -16.53
N GLN A 478 21.14 18.95 -15.81
CA GLN A 478 20.05 18.04 -16.21
C GLN A 478 18.66 18.68 -16.10
N ALA A 479 18.46 19.59 -15.14
CA ALA A 479 17.16 20.19 -14.83
C ALA A 479 16.62 21.20 -15.87
N ALA A 480 17.24 21.34 -17.04
CA ALA A 480 16.79 22.20 -18.14
C ALA A 480 16.42 23.65 -17.73
N GLY A 481 17.13 24.21 -16.74
CA GLY A 481 16.88 25.56 -16.22
C GLY A 481 15.82 25.66 -15.10
N GLN A 482 15.17 24.56 -14.72
CA GLN A 482 14.18 24.54 -13.63
C GLN A 482 14.80 24.54 -12.23
N LEU A 483 16.11 24.21 -12.11
CA LEU A 483 16.81 24.16 -10.83
C LEU A 483 17.71 25.38 -10.62
N THR A 484 17.41 26.16 -9.59
CA THR A 484 18.30 27.20 -9.07
C THR A 484 18.98 26.71 -7.79
N ILE A 485 20.30 26.88 -7.70
CA ILE A 485 21.10 26.47 -6.53
C ILE A 485 21.77 27.69 -5.90
N VAL A 486 21.54 27.89 -4.61
CA VAL A 486 22.14 28.95 -3.80
C VAL A 486 22.94 28.32 -2.68
N LYS A 487 24.27 28.51 -2.72
CA LYS A 487 25.18 28.02 -1.69
C LYS A 487 25.44 29.15 -0.67
N ALA A 488 25.05 28.92 0.58
CA ALA A 488 25.24 29.85 1.68
C ALA A 488 26.31 29.32 2.65
N VAL A 489 27.20 30.22 3.10
CA VAL A 489 28.31 29.88 3.97
C VAL A 489 28.39 30.86 5.14
N SER A 490 28.27 30.39 6.38
CA SER A 490 28.24 31.29 7.55
C SER A 490 29.62 31.79 8.00
N ARG A 491 30.70 31.08 7.64
CA ARG A 491 32.10 31.43 7.92
C ARG A 491 32.99 31.05 6.73
N PRO A 492 32.93 31.79 5.62
CA PRO A 492 33.77 31.50 4.45
C PRO A 492 35.26 31.64 4.80
N GLU A 493 36.07 30.75 4.26
CA GLU A 493 37.53 30.82 4.33
C GLU A 493 38.03 32.03 3.56
N THR A 494 39.17 32.61 3.97
CA THR A 494 39.78 33.75 3.27
C THR A 494 40.17 33.45 1.82
N SER A 495 40.38 32.17 1.48
CA SER A 495 40.65 31.70 0.12
C SER A 495 39.40 31.55 -0.75
N SER A 496 38.19 31.58 -0.16
CA SER A 496 36.93 31.35 -0.86
C SER A 496 36.39 32.63 -1.50
N ARG A 497 35.91 32.56 -2.74
CA ARG A 497 35.47 33.70 -3.54
C ARG A 497 33.95 33.79 -3.62
N ALA A 498 33.39 34.93 -3.21
CA ALA A 498 31.97 35.23 -3.40
C ALA A 498 31.58 35.22 -4.89
N GLY A 499 30.40 34.68 -5.21
CA GLY A 499 29.87 34.51 -6.56
C GLY A 499 30.40 33.27 -7.30
N VAL A 500 31.51 32.68 -6.85
CA VAL A 500 32.10 31.47 -7.43
C VAL A 500 31.93 30.29 -6.49
N ASP A 501 32.52 30.37 -5.30
CA ASP A 501 32.57 29.28 -4.33
C ASP A 501 31.34 29.28 -3.41
N TYR A 502 30.65 30.42 -3.31
CA TYR A 502 29.37 30.58 -2.59
C TYR A 502 28.61 31.82 -3.10
N GLN A 503 27.28 31.83 -2.95
CA GLN A 503 26.42 32.94 -3.37
C GLN A 503 26.05 33.86 -2.20
N HIS A 504 26.09 33.36 -0.96
CA HIS A 504 25.77 34.16 0.23
C HIS A 504 26.73 33.88 1.39
N ALA A 505 27.23 34.95 2.02
CA ALA A 505 27.97 34.88 3.28
C ALA A 505 27.04 35.27 4.43
N GLY A 506 26.84 34.36 5.38
CA GLY A 506 25.93 34.57 6.51
C GLY A 506 25.05 33.37 6.83
N HIS A 507 24.17 33.56 7.81
CA HIS A 507 23.10 32.59 8.09
C HIS A 507 21.93 32.81 7.13
N VAL A 508 21.22 31.73 6.81
CA VAL A 508 20.04 31.78 5.96
C VAL A 508 18.88 32.38 6.72
N ASP A 509 18.21 33.35 6.11
CA ASP A 509 16.99 33.97 6.61
C ASP A 509 15.94 34.08 5.50
N ILE A 510 14.74 34.56 5.86
CA ILE A 510 13.65 34.73 4.90
C ILE A 510 13.95 35.79 3.84
N ASP A 511 14.79 36.78 4.15
CA ASP A 511 15.12 37.82 3.20
C ASP A 511 16.04 37.29 2.10
N LEU A 512 16.96 36.38 2.44
CA LEU A 512 17.72 35.63 1.46
C LEU A 512 16.79 34.81 0.57
N LEU A 513 15.84 34.05 1.14
CA LEU A 513 14.88 33.26 0.36
C LEU A 513 14.14 34.11 -0.68
N ARG A 514 13.62 35.28 -0.25
CA ARG A 514 12.94 36.24 -1.14
C ARG A 514 13.86 36.76 -2.24
N ARG A 515 15.08 37.19 -1.89
CA ARG A 515 16.06 37.70 -2.87
C ARG A 515 16.51 36.64 -3.87
N THR A 516 16.48 35.37 -3.49
CA THR A 516 16.85 34.24 -4.35
C THR A 516 15.68 33.68 -5.17
N GLY A 517 14.51 34.31 -5.11
CA GLY A 517 13.34 33.94 -5.92
C GLY A 517 12.51 32.79 -5.37
N ALA A 518 12.55 32.52 -4.06
CA ALA A 518 11.66 31.54 -3.45
C ALA A 518 10.19 31.96 -3.62
N ASP A 519 9.38 31.11 -4.24
CA ASP A 519 7.95 31.32 -4.40
C ASP A 519 7.20 30.83 -3.15
N LEU A 520 6.64 31.77 -2.37
CA LEU A 520 5.90 31.47 -1.14
C LEU A 520 4.54 30.77 -1.38
N SER A 521 4.08 30.67 -2.63
CA SER A 521 2.96 29.82 -3.02
C SER A 521 3.35 28.34 -3.12
N GLY A 522 4.65 28.04 -3.15
CA GLY A 522 5.22 26.70 -3.27
C GLY A 522 5.21 25.85 -2.00
N ASP A 523 5.82 24.67 -2.11
CA ASP A 523 6.07 23.74 -1.02
C ASP A 523 7.52 23.86 -0.52
N PHE A 524 7.70 23.81 0.80
CA PHE A 524 8.99 23.99 1.47
C PHE A 524 9.44 22.70 2.16
N TYR A 525 10.66 22.26 1.88
CA TYR A 525 11.29 21.10 2.51
C TYR A 525 12.54 21.53 3.26
N LEU A 526 12.52 21.42 4.58
CA LEU A 526 13.60 21.86 5.47
C LEU A 526 14.28 20.63 6.09
N CYS A 527 15.60 20.56 6.01
CA CYS A 527 16.34 19.53 6.74
C CYS A 527 17.66 20.08 7.25
N GLY A 528 17.90 19.97 8.56
CA GLY A 528 19.10 20.49 9.20
C GLY A 528 18.99 20.52 10.72
N PRO A 529 19.89 21.24 11.40
CA PRO A 529 19.83 21.42 12.86
C PRO A 529 18.53 22.11 13.30
N ALA A 530 18.00 21.76 14.48
CA ALA A 530 16.73 22.28 14.99
C ALA A 530 16.65 23.82 15.00
N GLY A 531 17.69 24.49 15.52
CA GLY A 531 17.74 25.96 15.54
C GLY A 531 17.76 26.60 14.15
N PHE A 532 18.39 25.94 13.17
CA PHE A 532 18.39 26.39 11.77
C PHE A 532 16.99 26.27 11.16
N MET A 533 16.32 25.14 11.36
CA MET A 533 14.96 24.95 10.83
C MET A 533 13.96 25.88 11.51
N GLN A 534 14.04 26.07 12.82
CA GLN A 534 13.14 26.98 13.56
C GLN A 534 13.28 28.43 13.10
N ALA A 535 14.52 28.88 12.83
CA ALA A 535 14.80 30.23 12.35
C ALA A 535 14.20 30.52 10.97
N LEU A 536 13.88 29.49 10.18
CA LEU A 536 13.22 29.62 8.87
C LEU A 536 11.72 29.37 8.96
N TYR A 537 11.30 28.40 9.77
CA TYR A 537 9.90 28.05 9.97
C TYR A 537 9.04 29.21 10.48
N ASN A 538 9.48 29.87 11.56
CA ASN A 538 8.72 30.97 12.15
C ASN A 538 8.50 32.13 11.15
N PRO A 539 9.53 32.63 10.43
CA PRO A 539 9.32 33.63 9.39
C PRO A 539 8.48 33.15 8.21
N LEU A 540 8.59 31.88 7.77
CA LEU A 540 7.79 31.36 6.66
C LEU A 540 6.30 31.38 6.98
N LEU A 541 5.92 30.94 8.20
CA LEU A 541 4.54 31.07 8.68
C LEU A 541 4.09 32.53 8.75
N ALA A 542 4.93 33.40 9.32
CA ALA A 542 4.62 34.84 9.41
C ALA A 542 4.47 35.51 8.03
N ALA A 543 5.11 34.95 7.00
CA ALA A 543 5.00 35.40 5.61
C ALA A 543 3.81 34.77 4.86
N GLY A 544 2.95 33.98 5.53
CA GLY A 544 1.73 33.42 4.96
C GLY A 544 1.88 32.05 4.30
N VAL A 545 3.01 31.36 4.48
CA VAL A 545 3.13 29.95 4.08
C VAL A 545 2.29 29.10 5.03
N ALA A 546 1.46 28.21 4.49
CA ALA A 546 0.61 27.33 5.31
C ALA A 546 1.47 26.25 5.97
N ASP A 547 1.17 25.86 7.21
CA ASP A 547 1.99 24.91 7.98
C ASP A 547 2.14 23.57 7.27
N GLU A 548 1.08 23.11 6.60
CA GLU A 548 1.03 21.84 5.87
C GLU A 548 1.94 21.85 4.62
N ARG A 549 2.30 23.04 4.13
CA ARG A 549 3.25 23.25 3.03
C ARG A 549 4.70 23.35 3.51
N ILE A 550 4.95 23.39 4.81
CA ILE A 550 6.29 23.37 5.40
C ILE A 550 6.58 22.00 5.98
N ARG A 551 7.38 21.21 5.26
CA ARG A 551 7.78 19.87 5.64
C ARG A 551 9.19 19.93 6.20
N ALA A 552 9.43 19.27 7.33
CA ALA A 552 10.73 19.32 7.98
C ALA A 552 11.15 17.96 8.53
N GLU A 553 12.45 17.66 8.44
CA GLU A 553 13.07 16.50 9.06
C GLU A 553 14.29 16.91 9.89
N ALA A 554 14.31 16.47 11.16
CA ALA A 554 15.39 16.73 12.09
C ALA A 554 16.28 15.50 12.27
N PHE A 555 17.60 15.70 12.28
CA PHE A 555 18.56 14.66 12.62
C PHE A 555 18.98 14.79 14.08
N GLY A 556 18.25 14.11 14.98
CA GLY A 556 18.51 14.11 16.42
C GLY A 556 17.24 14.22 17.26
N PRO A 557 17.38 14.24 18.60
CA PRO A 557 16.24 14.24 19.53
C PRO A 557 15.47 15.56 19.58
N ALA A 558 16.09 16.68 19.18
CA ALA A 558 15.43 17.98 19.11
C ALA A 558 14.83 18.20 17.71
N GLY A 559 13.50 18.22 17.64
CA GLY A 559 12.74 18.48 16.42
C GLY A 559 12.39 19.95 16.19
N LEU A 560 11.70 20.23 15.09
CA LEU A 560 11.06 21.52 14.82
C LEU A 560 9.83 21.70 15.73
N VAL A 561 9.66 22.85 16.37
CA VAL A 561 8.46 23.19 17.15
C VAL A 561 7.46 23.89 16.22
N ARG A 562 6.30 23.27 16.02
CA ARG A 562 5.24 23.78 15.14
C ARG A 562 4.30 24.75 15.86
N ALA A 563 3.67 25.67 15.13
CA ALA A 563 2.67 26.57 15.68
C ALA A 563 1.47 25.79 16.23
N GLY A 564 0.97 26.17 17.40
CA GLY A 564 -0.18 25.51 18.05
C GLY A 564 0.17 24.35 18.98
N THR A 565 1.43 23.90 19.05
CA THR A 565 1.86 22.96 20.10
C THR A 565 2.13 23.74 21.39
N ALA A 566 1.26 23.60 22.40
CA ALA A 566 1.49 24.19 23.71
C ALA A 566 2.73 23.53 24.37
N ALA A 567 3.63 24.34 24.94
CA ALA A 567 4.70 23.83 25.79
C ALA A 567 4.08 23.21 27.04
N GLN A 568 3.95 21.88 27.06
CA GLN A 568 3.52 21.16 28.25
C GLN A 568 4.68 21.13 29.26
N THR A 569 4.39 21.47 30.51
CA THR A 569 5.31 21.19 31.62
C THR A 569 5.35 19.68 31.82
N LEU A 570 6.44 19.05 31.40
CA LEU A 570 6.63 17.60 31.54
C LEU A 570 7.18 17.27 32.93
N PRO A 571 6.68 16.22 33.61
CA PRO A 571 7.24 15.79 34.88
C PRO A 571 8.68 15.26 34.67
N PRO A 572 9.56 15.32 35.70
CA PRO A 572 10.88 14.71 35.61
C PRO A 572 10.80 13.19 35.40
N ALA A 573 11.87 12.61 34.82
CA ALA A 573 12.00 11.16 34.69
C ALA A 573 12.19 10.50 36.07
N ALA A 574 11.80 9.23 36.20
CA ALA A 574 11.90 8.50 37.45
C ALA A 574 13.37 8.38 37.94
N GLU A 575 13.57 8.55 39.25
CA GLU A 575 14.87 8.45 39.93
C GLU A 575 15.12 7.09 40.58
N HIS A 576 14.17 6.16 40.47
CA HIS A 576 14.26 4.79 40.95
C HIS A 576 13.93 3.81 39.82
N ALA A 577 14.21 2.53 40.05
CA ALA A 577 13.88 1.47 39.12
C ALA A 577 12.36 1.35 38.95
N VAL A 578 11.87 1.25 37.72
CA VAL A 578 10.44 1.14 37.40
C VAL A 578 10.18 -0.15 36.65
N ARG A 579 9.26 -0.97 37.15
CA ARG A 579 8.80 -2.18 36.46
C ARG A 579 7.95 -1.79 35.25
N VAL A 580 8.25 -2.39 34.11
CA VAL A 580 7.58 -2.17 32.84
C VAL A 580 7.07 -3.50 32.31
N ARG A 581 5.76 -3.62 32.17
CA ARG A 581 5.07 -4.78 31.59
C ARG A 581 4.68 -4.48 30.14
N PHE A 582 5.06 -5.38 29.24
CA PHE A 582 4.67 -5.42 27.83
C PHE A 582 3.55 -6.45 27.70
N ALA A 583 2.31 -5.96 27.65
CA ALA A 583 1.11 -6.76 27.88
C ALA A 583 0.85 -7.79 26.76
N ASP A 584 1.06 -7.43 25.50
CA ASP A 584 0.77 -8.32 24.36
C ASP A 584 1.87 -9.39 24.23
N ALA A 585 3.11 -9.04 24.59
CA ALA A 585 4.23 -9.98 24.62
C ALA A 585 4.27 -10.87 25.88
N GLU A 586 3.44 -10.59 26.89
CA GLU A 586 3.47 -11.21 28.22
C GLU A 586 4.86 -11.16 28.87
N ARG A 587 5.53 -10.00 28.77
CA ARG A 587 6.90 -9.82 29.27
C ARG A 587 7.05 -8.65 30.20
N GLU A 588 8.06 -8.74 31.05
CA GLU A 588 8.37 -7.71 32.03
C GLU A 588 9.85 -7.42 32.07
N ALA A 589 10.17 -6.16 32.32
CA ALA A 589 11.52 -5.66 32.46
C ALA A 589 11.57 -4.55 33.51
N GLU A 590 12.77 -4.27 34.01
CA GLU A 590 12.97 -3.18 34.95
C GLU A 590 13.78 -2.06 34.27
N TRP A 591 13.19 -0.88 34.18
CA TRP A 591 13.86 0.33 33.73
C TRP A 591 14.70 0.90 34.88
N GLN A 592 15.95 1.29 34.62
CA GLN A 592 16.85 1.87 35.62
C GLN A 592 17.04 3.38 35.41
N PRO A 593 17.24 4.18 36.47
CA PRO A 593 17.59 5.58 36.37
C PRO A 593 18.84 5.80 35.51
N GLY A 594 18.78 6.76 34.58
CA GLY A 594 19.85 6.98 33.60
C GLY A 594 19.90 5.93 32.47
N GLY A 595 18.95 5.00 32.45
CA GLY A 595 18.72 4.06 31.36
C GLY A 595 18.20 4.73 30.09
N GLY A 596 18.12 3.93 29.02
CA GLY A 596 17.61 4.35 27.72
C GLY A 596 16.11 4.64 27.69
N SER A 597 15.61 4.99 26.52
CA SER A 597 14.17 5.15 26.26
C SER A 597 13.39 3.83 26.48
N LEU A 598 12.06 3.90 26.63
CA LEU A 598 11.21 2.71 26.71
C LEU A 598 11.32 1.81 25.46
N LEU A 599 11.65 2.38 24.30
CA LEU A 599 11.99 1.61 23.10
C LEU A 599 13.23 0.74 23.32
N GLU A 600 14.31 1.32 23.87
CA GLU A 600 15.56 0.60 24.10
C GLU A 600 15.38 -0.50 25.15
N LEU A 601 14.53 -0.28 26.16
CA LEU A 601 14.14 -1.31 27.12
C LEU A 601 13.38 -2.46 26.46
N ALA A 602 12.41 -2.15 25.58
CA ALA A 602 11.67 -3.18 24.85
C ALA A 602 12.60 -3.99 23.92
N GLU A 603 13.53 -3.32 23.24
CA GLU A 603 14.51 -3.97 22.37
C GLU A 603 15.52 -4.82 23.14
N SER A 604 15.98 -4.38 24.33
CA SER A 604 16.89 -5.17 25.17
C SER A 604 16.24 -6.46 25.67
N CYS A 605 14.92 -6.46 25.76
CA CYS A 605 14.15 -7.64 26.02
C CYS A 605 14.10 -8.54 24.76
N GLY A 606 14.28 -8.04 23.55
CA GLY A 606 14.10 -8.79 22.30
C GLY A 606 12.71 -8.61 21.70
N LEU A 607 11.96 -7.60 22.15
CA LEU A 607 10.76 -7.13 21.45
C LEU A 607 11.17 -6.31 20.23
N SER A 608 10.27 -6.23 19.25
CA SER A 608 10.49 -5.48 18.01
C SER A 608 9.39 -4.43 17.76
N PRO A 609 9.11 -3.53 18.72
CA PRO A 609 8.12 -2.46 18.58
C PRO A 609 8.32 -1.63 17.33
N ASP A 610 7.25 -1.00 16.85
CA ASP A 610 7.38 -0.10 15.71
C ASP A 610 8.32 1.08 16.01
N PHE A 611 9.18 1.49 15.07
CA PHE A 611 9.99 2.72 15.20
C PHE A 611 10.52 3.18 13.85
N SER A 612 10.80 4.48 13.73
CA SER A 612 11.48 5.08 12.57
C SER A 612 12.53 6.08 13.04
N CYS A 613 12.16 7.32 13.37
CA CYS A 613 13.10 8.41 13.67
C CYS A 613 13.99 8.25 14.93
N ARG A 614 13.54 7.49 15.93
CA ARG A 614 14.13 7.40 17.28
C ARG A 614 14.30 8.74 18.03
N GLY A 615 13.51 9.76 17.69
CA GLY A 615 13.56 11.09 18.29
C GLY A 615 12.21 11.76 18.45
N GLY A 616 11.11 11.00 18.35
CA GLY A 616 9.76 11.52 18.56
C GLY A 616 9.21 12.41 17.43
N SER A 617 9.76 12.36 16.22
CA SER A 617 9.31 13.20 15.08
C SER A 617 8.34 12.51 14.11
N CYS A 618 8.34 11.18 14.03
CA CYS A 618 7.58 10.42 13.02
C CYS A 618 6.33 9.71 13.54
N GLY A 619 6.17 9.56 14.86
CA GLY A 619 5.02 8.84 15.45
C GLY A 619 5.02 7.31 15.29
N SER A 620 5.86 6.72 14.45
CA SER A 620 5.88 5.27 14.17
C SER A 620 6.02 4.39 15.41
N CYS A 621 6.65 4.86 16.49
CA CYS A 621 6.81 4.11 17.74
C CYS A 621 5.69 4.31 18.75
N ARG A 622 4.51 4.74 18.29
CA ARG A 622 3.37 4.92 19.16
C ARG A 622 2.91 3.57 19.73
N THR A 623 2.64 3.56 21.02
CA THR A 623 1.94 2.45 21.69
C THR A 623 0.99 3.03 22.72
N ARG A 624 -0.01 2.24 23.12
CA ARG A 624 -0.96 2.62 24.15
C ARG A 624 -0.35 2.39 25.53
N LEU A 625 -0.41 3.41 26.37
CA LEU A 625 -0.12 3.30 27.80
C LEU A 625 -1.39 2.79 28.49
N LEU A 626 -1.32 1.57 29.05
CA LEU A 626 -2.43 0.91 29.73
C LEU A 626 -2.47 1.29 31.21
N ALA A 627 -1.31 1.42 31.85
CA ALA A 627 -1.18 1.84 33.24
C ALA A 627 0.12 2.61 33.49
N GLY A 628 0.10 3.45 34.53
CA GLY A 628 1.24 4.26 34.99
C GLY A 628 1.36 5.61 34.26
N ALA A 629 2.51 6.27 34.41
CA ALA A 629 2.78 7.56 33.78
C ALA A 629 4.18 7.65 33.16
N THR A 630 4.26 8.26 31.98
CA THR A 630 5.51 8.51 31.26
C THR A 630 5.79 9.99 31.10
N THR A 631 7.04 10.33 30.83
CA THR A 631 7.50 11.67 30.48
C THR A 631 8.39 11.64 29.23
N TYR A 632 8.72 12.82 28.73
CA TYR A 632 9.73 13.02 27.70
C TYR A 632 10.80 13.98 28.22
N LEU A 633 12.08 13.70 27.90
CA LEU A 633 13.17 14.65 28.24
C LEU A 633 13.11 15.92 27.39
N GLN A 634 12.53 15.82 26.20
CA GLN A 634 12.23 16.91 25.29
C GLN A 634 10.87 16.64 24.66
N THR A 635 10.03 17.67 24.52
CA THR A 635 8.71 17.52 23.90
C THR A 635 8.86 16.98 22.46
N PRO A 636 8.22 15.85 22.13
CA PRO A 636 8.30 15.28 20.79
C PRO A 636 7.60 16.19 19.77
N ALA A 637 8.12 16.21 18.54
CA ALA A 637 7.51 16.98 17.45
C ALA A 637 6.23 16.33 16.92
N TYR A 638 6.12 15.00 17.00
CA TYR A 638 4.87 14.29 16.75
C TYR A 638 4.01 14.29 18.01
N ALA A 639 2.77 14.76 17.91
CA ALA A 639 1.82 14.72 19.01
C ALA A 639 1.09 13.37 19.02
N PRO A 640 1.38 12.47 19.99
CA PRO A 640 0.61 11.23 20.14
C PRO A 640 -0.84 11.54 20.58
N ALA A 641 -1.77 10.64 20.26
CA ALA A 641 -3.16 10.77 20.71
C ALA A 641 -3.28 10.53 22.23
N ASP A 642 -4.41 10.91 22.83
CA ASP A 642 -4.66 10.68 24.25
C ASP A 642 -4.54 9.19 24.60
N GLY A 643 -3.69 8.88 25.60
CA GLY A 643 -3.39 7.51 26.02
C GLY A 643 -2.33 6.80 25.17
N GLU A 644 -1.74 7.46 24.18
CA GLU A 644 -0.58 6.96 23.43
C GLU A 644 0.73 7.63 23.85
N ILE A 645 1.82 6.89 23.73
CA ILE A 645 3.18 7.37 24.00
C ILE A 645 4.12 7.03 22.85
N LEU A 646 5.18 7.81 22.67
CA LEU A 646 6.24 7.51 21.70
C LEU A 646 7.40 6.80 22.39
N LEU A 647 7.47 5.47 22.26
CA LEU A 647 8.48 4.64 22.94
C LEU A 647 9.92 5.15 22.78
N CYS A 648 10.25 5.70 21.61
CA CYS A 648 11.62 6.06 21.27
C CYS A 648 12.19 7.27 22.03
N CYS A 649 11.34 8.05 22.68
CA CYS A 649 11.76 9.18 23.50
C CYS A 649 11.00 9.26 24.84
N ALA A 650 10.10 8.31 25.12
CA ALA A 650 9.39 8.21 26.39
C ALA A 650 10.27 7.54 27.46
N TYR A 651 10.11 8.03 28.69
CA TYR A 651 10.75 7.54 29.92
C TYR A 651 9.68 7.38 31.01
N PRO A 652 9.86 6.50 32.01
CA PRO A 652 8.99 6.49 33.18
C PRO A 652 8.99 7.85 33.88
N ALA A 653 7.81 8.37 34.24
CA ALA A 653 7.68 9.62 34.99
C ALA A 653 7.91 9.40 36.48
N GLN A 654 8.49 10.40 37.16
CA GLN A 654 8.58 10.39 38.61
C GLN A 654 7.18 10.36 39.25
N GLY A 655 6.96 9.42 40.17
CA GLY A 655 5.66 9.20 40.82
C GLY A 655 4.63 8.47 39.95
N GLY A 656 5.01 7.96 38.78
CA GLY A 656 4.12 7.32 37.82
C GLY A 656 3.73 5.86 38.11
N GLY A 657 4.33 5.21 39.11
CA GLY A 657 4.08 3.80 39.42
C GLY A 657 4.63 2.82 38.38
N GLU A 658 4.19 1.56 38.46
CA GLU A 658 4.52 0.53 37.45
C GLU A 658 3.88 0.88 36.10
N LEU A 659 4.60 0.61 35.00
CA LEU A 659 4.11 0.86 33.65
C LEU A 659 3.55 -0.41 33.02
N GLU A 660 2.42 -0.27 32.33
CA GLU A 660 1.89 -1.31 31.45
C GLU A 660 1.69 -0.74 30.05
N LEU A 661 2.33 -1.37 29.06
CA LEU A 661 2.36 -0.95 27.67
C LEU A 661 1.70 -2.02 26.80
N LYS A 662 0.87 -1.60 25.85
CA LYS A 662 0.25 -2.51 24.87
C LYS A 662 1.26 -2.85 23.76
N LEU A 663 2.25 -3.67 24.11
CA LEU A 663 3.35 -4.08 23.25
C LEU A 663 3.70 -5.56 23.43
#